data_AF-A0A158QF79-F1
#
_entry.id   AF-A0A158QF79-F1
#
_cell.length_a   1.000
_cell.length_b   1.000
_cell.length_c   1.000
_cell.angle_alpha   90.00
_cell.angle_beta   90.00
_cell.angle_gamma   90.00
#
_symmetry.space_group_name_H-M   'P 1'
#
loop_
_entity.id
_entity.type
_entity.pdbx_description
1 polymer ?
#
loop_
_entity_poly.entity_id
_entity_poly.type
_entity_poly.pdbx_seq_one_letter_code
_entity_poly.pdbx_strand_id
1 'polypeptide(L)'
;MATPDLSGAENISNSTDDPSSESNPDLHNTQHVDFDLKIDFDSKTVSGTVKLLIEPIDTSAESRDTLKLDVKDINISRVTINDNPVEYQINSGNYPTLGNVMCVKVGEHTSRFAVVIEYSTTPQASALQWLDAQMTADKRNPFLFTQCEAIHARSLFPCQDTPKVKFTYTAKILAPSNLQVLMGATKSNSKSSDVLENWSEHYFFQNVRIPSYLIALACGELNDTPIGQKSRVYAEPSLLLRAAKEFSAVDRMLNAAIKICGPYSWGCYDILVLPPSFPYSGMENPQLTFVTPTLLAGDGSLTSVIAHQIAHSWIGNLVTNATWEHFWLNEGHTVYLEGLILEKLYGTEYRELFIELGYEVLQACLEKEFNQGHPLTKLIPCLKGVHTDDSFSTVPYQKGSLFLYYLECKYGKEAILTWLRAYIDHYREKSITTEEWKWFLAQHLGKQLLDEIDWDAWLFSAGPIPWVPPTNRVLSKVVDQVAEKIINTSLLNDNDSAVYIRLQYESMIPLQQQLLWQRLLKCVPLPHDNLNVLKTVLSMSNTQNAEIRYRWALIVIYSQYLPGLDGALEFLNSQGRLEYTRPIYRALVAWPGIRAQAINNFKANRPYMHPTTAKQEVAIVSNAAIHDPSSEANPNLHVIQHVDFDLKIDFDTKTVSGNVKIMIEQIDTSTEKQEPLKLDIKDINVSRVTLNDAPVDFEIHPGSYPALGSVLCIKVGKQASKFAVVIEYSTTPQASALQWLEAQMTADKRSPFLFTQCQAIHARSLFPCQDTPKVKFTYTAKILAPANLQVLMSATKSNSTSSEVQENWGAHYFFQNVRVPSYLIALACGELNDSPIGLNSRVYAEPSVLPRAAREFNVVDRMLDAAVKICGPYSWGCYDILVLPPSFPYGGMENPQLTFVTPTILAGDGSLLSTIAHEIAHSWTGNLVTNATWEHFWLNEGHTVYVEGLILEELYGTDHRELFIELGYEVLQACLQNEFKANHPFAKLIPCLKGIHTDDSFSIVPYQKGSLFLYYLEKTYGKGKSVIPFRLRAYIDNYREKSITTDEWKQFLSLHLGKQVLDEVDWDTWLFSAGPIPWVPPTNRVLSNVVDEITEKIRSTSLINDTECAAYLRSKYESMIPLQRQLLWQQLLKYVPLPHDNLNVLNTMLALSQTQNTEIRFRFVTYNFYHTIGHFYVLSYCFRWSQIVIDSQYLPGLDGALEFLNSQGRLKFTRPLYRALMGWPSIRAQAINNFKANRPYMHPTTAKLVEKDIESAQSQ
;
A
#
# COMPACT_ATOMS: atom_id res chain seq x y z
N MET A 1 11.07 10.22 3.31
CA MET A 1 12.38 10.01 3.97
C MET A 1 13.39 9.59 2.93
N ALA A 2 14.64 10.04 3.05
CA ALA A 2 15.63 9.94 1.99
C ALA A 2 16.49 8.67 2.16
N THR A 3 16.24 7.62 1.37
CA THR A 3 16.99 6.34 1.39
C THR A 3 18.51 6.58 1.46
N PRO A 4 19.23 6.06 2.48
CA PRO A 4 20.67 6.29 2.62
C PRO A 4 21.45 5.83 1.39
N ASP A 5 22.56 6.50 1.10
CA ASP A 5 23.48 6.05 0.05
C ASP A 5 24.26 4.84 0.59
N LEU A 6 23.77 3.67 0.23
CA LEU A 6 24.26 2.37 0.71
C LEU A 6 25.09 1.67 -0.38
N SER A 7 25.58 2.43 -1.37
CA SER A 7 26.40 1.94 -2.48
C SER A 7 27.86 1.63 -2.09
N GLY A 8 28.31 2.06 -0.91
CA GLY A 8 29.65 1.81 -0.37
C GLY A 8 29.89 0.36 0.06
N ALA A 9 29.86 -0.57 -0.91
CA ALA A 9 30.01 -2.01 -0.71
C ALA A 9 31.40 -2.55 -1.12
N GLU A 10 32.43 -1.70 -1.12
CA GLU A 10 33.83 -2.11 -1.29
C GLU A 10 34.63 -1.77 -0.02
N ASN A 11 35.18 -2.82 0.61
CA ASN A 11 36.10 -2.78 1.76
C ASN A 11 35.59 -2.13 3.06
N ILE A 12 34.66 -2.79 3.77
CA ILE A 12 34.57 -2.67 5.24
C ILE A 12 35.74 -3.46 5.86
N SER A 13 36.95 -2.89 5.81
CA SER A 13 38.18 -3.51 6.33
C SER A 13 38.77 -2.71 7.49
N ASN A 14 38.68 -3.25 8.70
CA ASN A 14 39.40 -2.81 9.92
C ASN A 14 39.23 -1.33 10.34
N SER A 15 38.17 -0.64 9.89
CA SER A 15 37.85 0.71 10.40
C SER A 15 37.42 0.65 11.87
N THR A 16 38.14 1.36 12.74
CA THR A 16 37.81 1.50 14.17
C THR A 16 37.08 2.81 14.49
N ASP A 17 36.67 3.54 13.45
CA ASP A 17 35.99 4.83 13.55
C ASP A 17 34.47 4.63 13.64
N ASP A 18 33.81 5.34 14.56
CA ASP A 18 32.35 5.28 14.71
C ASP A 18 31.69 6.23 13.70
N PRO A 19 30.90 5.75 12.72
CA PRO A 19 30.23 6.62 11.75
C PRO A 19 29.17 7.55 12.35
N SER A 20 28.86 7.39 13.65
CA SER A 20 27.83 8.11 14.38
C SER A 20 28.38 9.21 15.29
N SER A 21 29.71 9.29 15.50
CA SER A 21 30.38 10.27 16.37
C SER A 21 31.58 10.90 15.63
N GLU A 22 31.84 12.17 15.88
CA GLU A 22 33.02 12.88 15.35
C GLU A 22 33.98 13.30 16.46
N SER A 23 33.79 12.77 17.67
CA SER A 23 34.74 12.85 18.77
C SER A 23 36.06 12.12 18.47
N ASN A 24 37.13 12.37 19.24
CA ASN A 24 38.45 11.76 19.02
C ASN A 24 38.91 10.84 20.17
N PRO A 25 38.22 9.71 20.42
CA PRO A 25 38.45 8.82 21.58
C PRO A 25 39.82 8.15 21.63
N ASP A 26 40.48 8.03 20.48
CA ASP A 26 41.83 7.44 20.31
C ASP A 26 42.97 8.47 20.53
N LEU A 27 42.65 9.76 20.65
CA LEU A 27 43.58 10.82 21.06
C LEU A 27 43.32 11.27 22.51
N HIS A 28 42.05 11.40 22.87
CA HIS A 28 41.58 11.86 24.16
C HIS A 28 40.46 10.96 24.65
N ASN A 29 40.58 10.36 25.84
CA ASN A 29 39.60 9.40 26.34
C ASN A 29 39.02 9.83 27.70
N THR A 30 37.70 10.04 27.76
CA THR A 30 37.00 10.42 28.99
C THR A 30 36.99 9.27 30.00
N GLN A 31 37.56 9.47 31.18
CA GLN A 31 37.63 8.46 32.25
C GLN A 31 36.54 8.64 33.33
N HIS A 32 36.15 9.88 33.59
CA HIS A 32 35.18 10.24 34.61
C HIS A 32 34.42 11.52 34.23
N VAL A 33 33.17 11.62 34.65
CA VAL A 33 32.30 12.80 34.43
C VAL A 33 31.67 13.23 35.76
N ASP A 34 31.86 14.47 36.16
CA ASP A 34 31.20 15.06 37.32
C ASP A 34 30.17 16.11 36.84
N PHE A 35 28.92 15.97 37.26
CA PHE A 35 27.79 16.83 36.88
C PHE A 35 27.32 17.68 38.08
N ASP A 36 27.18 19.00 37.90
CA ASP A 36 26.38 19.87 38.80
C ASP A 36 25.31 20.58 37.97
N LEU A 37 24.08 20.06 38.01
CA LEU A 37 23.00 20.40 37.09
C LEU A 37 21.70 20.78 37.82
N LYS A 38 20.96 21.73 37.25
CA LYS A 38 19.60 22.12 37.63
C LYS A 38 18.59 21.61 36.59
N ILE A 39 17.48 21.03 37.05
CA ILE A 39 16.30 20.68 36.23
C ILE A 39 15.27 21.80 36.36
N ASP A 40 14.94 22.50 35.28
CA ASP A 40 14.02 23.63 35.28
C ASP A 40 12.83 23.40 34.35
N PHE A 41 11.65 23.13 34.94
CA PHE A 41 10.43 22.78 34.20
C PHE A 41 9.75 23.97 33.50
N ASP A 42 9.92 25.19 34.01
CA ASP A 42 9.30 26.40 33.44
C ASP A 42 10.01 26.81 32.14
N SER A 43 11.34 26.74 32.12
CA SER A 43 12.16 26.96 30.92
C SER A 43 12.29 25.71 30.04
N LYS A 44 11.98 24.52 30.58
CA LYS A 44 12.23 23.20 29.96
C LYS A 44 13.71 23.01 29.59
N THR A 45 14.60 23.28 30.55
CA THR A 45 16.05 23.14 30.40
C THR A 45 16.70 22.32 31.52
N VAL A 46 17.75 21.58 31.17
CA VAL A 46 18.76 21.10 32.12
C VAL A 46 19.98 22.02 31.95
N SER A 47 20.49 22.60 33.04
CA SER A 47 21.54 23.63 32.97
C SER A 47 22.52 23.57 34.13
N GLY A 48 23.78 23.93 33.92
CA GLY A 48 24.81 23.89 34.96
C GLY A 48 26.20 23.66 34.39
N THR A 49 27.01 22.83 35.07
CA THR A 49 28.33 22.43 34.59
C THR A 49 28.48 20.92 34.45
N VAL A 50 29.28 20.51 33.47
CA VAL A 50 29.85 19.17 33.36
C VAL A 50 31.37 19.25 33.36
N LYS A 51 32.02 18.37 34.10
CA LYS A 51 33.47 18.28 34.23
C LYS A 51 33.96 16.93 33.73
N LEU A 52 34.61 16.94 32.58
CA LEU A 52 35.18 15.76 31.92
C LEU A 52 36.62 15.57 32.38
N LEU A 53 36.94 14.43 32.97
CA LEU A 53 38.32 14.01 33.26
C LEU A 53 38.86 13.24 32.05
N ILE A 54 39.74 13.90 31.29
CA ILE A 54 40.30 13.41 30.04
C ILE A 54 41.67 12.76 30.28
N GLU A 55 41.92 11.65 29.59
CA GLU A 55 43.22 10.99 29.50
C GLU A 55 43.77 11.09 28.05
N PRO A 56 44.95 11.70 27.84
CA PRO A 56 45.65 11.64 26.56
C PRO A 56 46.06 10.20 26.24
N ILE A 57 45.82 9.75 25.01
CA ILE A 57 46.13 8.38 24.54
C ILE A 57 47.36 8.41 23.63
N ASP A 58 47.21 8.79 22.35
CA ASP A 58 48.37 8.97 21.48
C ASP A 58 49.10 10.29 21.78
N THR A 59 50.13 10.19 22.60
CA THR A 59 51.01 11.32 22.93
C THR A 59 51.98 11.71 21.80
N SER A 60 52.00 11.00 20.67
CA SER A 60 52.88 11.23 19.51
C SER A 60 52.21 11.87 18.29
N ALA A 61 50.87 11.92 18.25
CA ALA A 61 50.11 12.51 17.15
C ALA A 61 50.24 14.06 17.06
N GLU A 62 50.45 14.58 15.85
CA GLU A 62 50.58 16.02 15.59
C GLU A 62 49.29 16.82 15.88
N SER A 63 48.13 16.17 15.86
CA SER A 63 46.80 16.78 16.04
C SER A 63 46.28 16.76 17.50
N ARG A 64 47.18 16.55 18.48
CA ARG A 64 46.82 16.40 19.90
C ARG A 64 46.32 17.67 20.60
N ASP A 65 46.38 18.85 19.97
CA ASP A 65 46.04 20.13 20.60
C ASP A 65 44.52 20.36 20.81
N THR A 66 43.67 19.49 20.24
CA THR A 66 42.22 19.67 20.16
C THR A 66 41.46 18.45 20.68
N LEU A 67 40.61 18.64 21.69
CA LEU A 67 39.57 17.68 22.08
C LEU A 67 38.32 17.91 21.22
N LYS A 68 37.74 16.83 20.70
CA LYS A 68 36.45 16.86 19.99
C LYS A 68 35.37 16.19 20.83
N LEU A 69 34.23 16.87 20.98
CA LEU A 69 33.02 16.37 21.63
C LEU A 69 31.83 16.52 20.67
N ASP A 70 30.91 15.57 20.68
CA ASP A 70 29.63 15.66 20.00
C ASP A 70 28.69 16.57 20.79
N VAL A 71 27.98 17.48 20.11
CA VAL A 71 27.00 18.40 20.71
C VAL A 71 25.78 18.59 19.80
N LYS A 72 24.58 18.64 20.37
CA LYS A 72 23.33 18.82 19.62
C LYS A 72 22.28 19.52 20.47
N ASP A 73 21.68 20.61 19.98
CA ASP A 73 20.56 21.31 20.65
C ASP A 73 20.86 21.77 22.09
N ILE A 74 22.11 22.15 22.36
CA ILE A 74 22.62 22.72 23.63
C ILE A 74 23.36 24.04 23.41
N ASN A 75 23.35 24.92 24.40
CA ASN A 75 24.05 26.21 24.43
C ASN A 75 25.24 26.12 25.38
N ILE A 76 26.44 26.51 24.92
CA ILE A 76 27.64 26.59 25.76
C ILE A 76 27.85 28.05 26.20
N SER A 77 28.04 28.30 27.50
CA SER A 77 28.39 29.64 28.00
C SER A 77 29.89 29.80 28.24
N ARG A 78 30.56 28.76 28.76
CA ARG A 78 31.99 28.82 29.15
C ARG A 78 32.66 27.46 29.07
N VAL A 79 33.95 27.44 28.74
CA VAL A 79 34.85 26.28 28.86
C VAL A 79 36.10 26.68 29.63
N THR A 80 36.56 25.86 30.56
CA THR A 80 37.84 26.06 31.27
C THR A 80 38.66 24.79 31.40
N ILE A 81 39.98 24.97 31.54
CA ILE A 81 40.93 23.92 31.95
C ILE A 81 41.75 24.50 33.11
N ASN A 82 41.77 23.81 34.24
CA ASN A 82 42.37 24.31 35.49
C ASN A 82 41.90 25.76 35.80
N ASP A 83 40.58 25.98 35.76
CA ASP A 83 39.85 27.25 35.94
C ASP A 83 40.12 28.39 34.93
N ASN A 84 41.18 28.28 34.12
CA ASN A 84 41.50 29.21 33.05
C ASN A 84 40.56 29.01 31.84
N PRO A 85 39.95 30.07 31.28
CA PRO A 85 39.18 29.97 30.04
C PRO A 85 40.03 29.45 28.86
N VAL A 86 39.44 28.61 28.02
CA VAL A 86 40.07 28.09 26.79
C VAL A 86 39.20 28.36 25.56
N GLU A 87 39.84 28.47 24.40
CA GLU A 87 39.13 28.64 23.13
C GLU A 87 38.41 27.35 22.72
N TYR A 88 37.20 27.51 22.19
CA TYR A 88 36.44 26.42 21.59
C TYR A 88 35.67 26.92 20.36
N GLN A 89 35.36 26.01 19.44
CA GLN A 89 34.55 26.27 18.25
C GLN A 89 33.53 25.14 18.09
N ILE A 90 32.29 25.46 17.73
CA ILE A 90 31.27 24.46 17.37
C ILE A 90 31.14 24.48 15.86
N ASN A 91 31.61 23.40 15.23
CA ASN A 91 31.56 23.21 13.79
C ASN A 91 30.36 22.33 13.41
N SER A 92 29.77 22.55 12.24
CA SER A 92 28.85 21.55 11.66
C SER A 92 29.59 20.23 11.46
N GLY A 93 28.96 19.12 11.85
CA GLY A 93 29.49 17.79 11.57
C GLY A 93 29.50 17.48 10.07
N ASN A 94 30.26 16.46 9.68
CA ASN A 94 30.21 15.85 8.35
C ASN A 94 28.79 15.40 7.98
N TYR A 95 27.97 15.04 8.98
CA TYR A 95 26.55 14.73 8.84
C TYR A 95 25.72 15.55 9.84
N PRO A 96 25.28 16.78 9.51
CA PRO A 96 24.62 17.70 10.45
C PRO A 96 23.34 17.17 11.11
N THR A 97 22.71 16.15 10.54
CA THR A 97 21.56 15.43 11.13
C THR A 97 21.94 14.67 12.41
N LEU A 98 23.19 14.21 12.54
CA LEU A 98 23.71 13.47 13.68
C LEU A 98 24.16 14.40 14.83
N GLY A 99 24.49 15.66 14.51
CA GLY A 99 24.90 16.69 15.47
C GLY A 99 25.96 17.65 14.92
N ASN A 100 26.52 18.44 15.81
CA ASN A 100 27.66 19.34 15.59
C ASN A 100 28.86 18.87 16.43
N VAL A 101 30.05 19.39 16.11
CA VAL A 101 31.31 18.98 16.74
C VAL A 101 31.93 20.16 17.48
N MET A 102 31.97 20.07 18.80
CA MET A 102 32.63 21.02 19.68
C MET A 102 34.13 20.69 19.76
N CYS A 103 34.94 21.53 19.13
CA CYS A 103 36.39 21.45 19.13
C CYS A 103 36.94 22.39 20.21
N VAL A 104 37.49 21.83 21.30
CA VAL A 104 38.10 22.59 22.42
C VAL A 104 39.61 22.56 22.27
N LYS A 105 40.26 23.74 22.33
CA LYS A 105 41.72 23.83 22.36
C LYS A 105 42.23 23.48 23.76
N VAL A 106 42.79 22.28 23.87
CA VAL A 106 43.36 21.73 25.11
C VAL A 106 44.87 21.92 25.18
N GLY A 107 45.54 22.07 24.03
CA GLY A 107 47.00 22.16 23.97
C GLY A 107 47.69 20.84 24.33
N GLU A 108 48.96 20.90 24.75
CA GLU A 108 49.79 19.70 24.91
C GLU A 108 49.76 19.16 26.35
N HIS A 109 48.88 18.18 26.61
CA HIS A 109 48.82 17.47 27.89
C HIS A 109 49.49 16.09 27.82
N THR A 110 50.42 15.81 28.74
CA THR A 110 51.09 14.50 28.91
C THR A 110 50.57 13.70 30.12
N SER A 111 49.51 14.18 30.77
CA SER A 111 48.86 13.57 31.92
C SER A 111 47.36 13.88 31.88
N ARG A 112 46.55 13.17 32.69
CA ARG A 112 45.12 13.46 32.82
C ARG A 112 44.88 14.93 33.19
N PHE A 113 43.84 15.52 32.61
CA PHE A 113 43.42 16.91 32.84
C PHE A 113 41.89 17.00 32.90
N ALA A 114 41.36 18.09 33.45
CA ALA A 114 39.93 18.31 33.59
C ALA A 114 39.46 19.47 32.69
N VAL A 115 38.48 19.20 31.83
CA VAL A 115 37.75 20.22 31.05
C VAL A 115 36.42 20.45 31.75
N VAL A 116 36.14 21.69 32.16
CA VAL A 116 34.83 22.08 32.72
C VAL A 116 34.08 22.87 31.67
N ILE A 117 32.83 22.48 31.40
CA ILE A 117 31.95 23.11 30.42
C ILE A 117 30.67 23.56 31.14
N GLU A 118 30.37 24.85 31.06
CA GLU A 118 29.15 25.47 31.56
C GLU A 118 28.17 25.60 30.39
N TYR A 119 26.94 25.09 30.55
CA TYR A 119 26.00 24.91 29.45
C TYR A 119 24.52 24.84 29.89
N SER A 120 23.61 24.91 28.91
CA SER A 120 22.20 24.55 29.07
C SER A 120 21.66 23.79 27.86
N THR A 121 20.76 22.83 28.09
CA THR A 121 19.98 22.21 27.01
C THR A 121 18.92 23.19 26.49
N THR A 122 18.51 23.02 25.23
CA THR A 122 17.27 23.65 24.72
C THR A 122 16.04 22.78 25.02
N PRO A 123 14.81 23.31 24.93
CA PRO A 123 13.58 22.52 24.95
C PRO A 123 13.43 21.54 23.77
N GLN A 124 14.32 21.60 22.78
CA GLN A 124 14.34 20.71 21.60
C GLN A 124 15.31 19.53 21.76
N ALA A 125 16.11 19.51 22.83
CA ALA A 125 17.15 18.51 23.09
C ALA A 125 16.62 17.06 23.00
N SER A 126 17.08 16.32 21.99
CA SER A 126 16.51 15.02 21.61
C SER A 126 16.54 13.93 22.68
N ALA A 127 17.41 14.04 23.69
CA ALA A 127 17.45 13.13 24.83
C ALA A 127 16.30 13.33 25.83
N LEU A 128 15.62 14.48 25.85
CA LEU A 128 14.71 14.87 26.94
C LEU A 128 13.24 14.89 26.48
N GLN A 129 12.36 14.17 27.17
CA GLN A 129 10.92 14.43 27.08
C GLN A 129 10.42 15.18 28.31
N TRP A 130 10.04 16.45 28.11
CA TRP A 130 9.35 17.29 29.08
C TRP A 130 7.84 17.11 28.99
N LEU A 131 7.24 16.53 30.02
CA LEU A 131 5.81 16.24 30.09
C LEU A 131 5.10 17.25 31.01
N ASP A 132 4.10 17.93 30.46
CA ASP A 132 3.16 18.73 31.25
C ASP A 132 2.30 17.79 32.11
N ALA A 133 1.83 18.25 33.28
CA ALA A 133 1.09 17.41 34.24
C ALA A 133 -0.05 16.59 33.59
N GLN A 134 -0.80 17.17 32.65
CA GLN A 134 -1.88 16.50 31.91
C GLN A 134 -1.48 15.20 31.17
N MET A 135 -0.19 14.98 30.92
CA MET A 135 0.38 13.85 30.19
C MET A 135 0.83 12.70 31.10
N THR A 136 0.87 12.90 32.42
CA THR A 136 1.22 11.85 33.39
C THR A 136 -0.03 11.05 33.79
N ALA A 137 0.14 9.87 34.39
CA ALA A 137 -0.95 9.01 34.83
C ALA A 137 -1.79 9.67 35.94
N ASP A 138 -1.14 10.32 36.92
CA ASP A 138 -1.79 10.97 38.06
C ASP A 138 -2.34 12.37 37.73
N LYS A 139 -1.85 13.01 36.65
CA LYS A 139 -2.29 14.32 36.14
C LYS A 139 -2.07 15.53 37.07
N ARG A 140 -1.16 15.41 38.05
CA ARG A 140 -0.96 16.40 39.13
C ARG A 140 0.34 17.20 39.04
N ASN A 141 1.43 16.59 38.62
CA ASN A 141 2.78 17.18 38.57
C ASN A 141 3.42 16.94 37.19
N PRO A 142 4.33 17.79 36.71
CA PRO A 142 5.07 17.55 35.47
C PRO A 142 6.07 16.39 35.65
N PHE A 143 6.58 15.87 34.53
CA PHE A 143 7.54 14.76 34.51
C PHE A 143 8.64 15.00 33.48
N LEU A 144 9.86 14.59 33.79
CA LEU A 144 11.01 14.57 32.88
C LEU A 144 11.63 13.17 32.89
N PHE A 145 11.97 12.66 31.71
CA PHE A 145 12.91 11.54 31.58
C PHE A 145 13.89 11.76 30.42
N THR A 146 15.05 11.11 30.52
CA THR A 146 16.03 10.97 29.43
C THR A 146 15.85 9.68 28.65
N GLN A 147 16.13 9.71 27.35
CA GLN A 147 16.47 8.54 26.54
C GLN A 147 17.75 8.85 25.74
N CYS A 148 18.88 8.28 26.16
CA CYS A 148 20.19 8.61 25.59
C CYS A 148 20.62 7.70 24.44
N GLU A 149 20.12 6.46 24.38
CA GLU A 149 20.43 5.53 23.26
C GLU A 149 19.73 5.94 21.95
N ALA A 150 20.42 5.97 20.81
CA ALA A 150 21.84 5.60 20.60
C ALA A 150 22.83 6.77 20.68
N ILE A 151 22.45 7.94 20.15
CA ILE A 151 23.34 9.11 20.01
C ILE A 151 22.64 10.39 20.46
N HIS A 152 21.90 10.32 21.57
CA HIS A 152 21.20 11.46 22.14
C HIS A 152 21.93 12.08 23.34
N ALA A 153 22.92 11.41 23.95
CA ALA A 153 23.62 11.95 25.12
C ALA A 153 24.32 13.29 24.82
N ARG A 154 24.80 13.49 23.58
CA ARG A 154 25.26 14.78 23.01
C ARG A 154 24.26 15.94 23.07
N SER A 155 22.98 15.65 23.33
CA SER A 155 21.91 16.64 23.58
C SER A 155 21.49 16.77 25.05
N LEU A 156 22.00 15.90 25.93
CA LEU A 156 21.95 16.08 27.38
C LEU A 156 23.18 16.85 27.89
N PHE A 157 24.37 16.60 27.32
CA PHE A 157 25.63 17.26 27.68
C PHE A 157 26.71 17.09 26.57
N PRO A 158 27.72 17.98 26.49
CA PRO A 158 28.87 17.79 25.60
C PRO A 158 29.68 16.55 26.01
N CYS A 159 29.83 15.59 25.10
CA CYS A 159 30.49 14.31 25.40
C CYS A 159 31.12 13.66 24.18
N GLN A 160 31.87 12.58 24.40
CA GLN A 160 32.30 11.67 23.35
C GLN A 160 31.18 10.64 23.18
N ASP A 161 30.22 10.92 22.30
CA ASP A 161 28.94 10.22 22.29
C ASP A 161 28.98 9.00 21.37
N THR A 162 29.84 8.06 21.77
CA THR A 162 30.14 6.78 21.11
C THR A 162 30.29 5.69 22.17
N PRO A 163 29.75 4.48 21.95
CA PRO A 163 29.88 3.39 22.91
C PRO A 163 31.32 2.88 23.05
N LYS A 164 32.26 3.31 22.19
CA LYS A 164 33.71 3.07 22.30
C LYS A 164 34.33 3.66 23.58
N VAL A 165 33.75 4.72 24.14
CA VAL A 165 34.23 5.36 25.39
C VAL A 165 33.37 4.89 26.56
N LYS A 166 33.99 4.48 27.67
CA LYS A 166 33.30 4.20 28.94
C LYS A 166 33.90 4.96 30.10
N PHE A 167 33.09 5.63 30.92
CA PHE A 167 33.53 6.40 32.08
C PHE A 167 32.71 6.09 33.34
N THR A 168 33.24 6.44 34.51
CA THR A 168 32.45 6.52 35.76
C THR A 168 31.83 7.91 35.90
N TYR A 169 30.79 8.09 36.73
CA TYR A 169 30.25 9.44 36.94
C TYR A 169 29.80 9.75 38.37
N THR A 170 29.83 11.02 38.72
CA THR A 170 29.18 11.62 39.90
C THR A 170 28.19 12.67 39.44
N ALA A 171 27.09 12.83 40.18
CA ALA A 171 26.10 13.84 39.87
C ALA A 171 25.56 14.51 41.13
N LYS A 172 25.46 15.84 41.06
CA LYS A 172 24.68 16.71 41.92
C LYS A 172 23.57 17.31 41.08
N ILE A 173 22.32 17.04 41.45
CA ILE A 173 21.12 17.49 40.73
C ILE A 173 20.27 18.37 41.65
N LEU A 174 20.03 19.61 41.24
CA LEU A 174 19.09 20.55 41.87
C LEU A 174 17.74 20.48 41.16
N ALA A 175 16.67 20.12 41.87
CA ALA A 175 15.32 19.96 41.32
C ALA A 175 14.23 20.49 42.27
N PRO A 176 12.99 20.69 41.81
CA PRO A 176 11.88 21.13 42.67
C PRO A 176 11.62 20.15 43.83
N SER A 177 11.50 20.66 45.06
CA SER A 177 11.50 19.84 46.29
C SER A 177 10.25 18.96 46.49
N ASN A 178 9.26 19.07 45.61
CA ASN A 178 8.06 18.24 45.56
C ASN A 178 8.19 17.03 44.60
N LEU A 179 9.30 16.89 43.89
CA LEU A 179 9.54 15.84 42.90
C LEU A 179 10.71 14.94 43.32
N GLN A 180 10.65 13.65 42.94
CA GLN A 180 11.73 12.70 43.19
C GLN A 180 12.66 12.65 41.97
N VAL A 181 13.94 12.97 42.17
CA VAL A 181 14.99 12.70 41.18
C VAL A 181 15.55 11.29 41.36
N LEU A 182 15.69 10.59 40.23
CA LEU A 182 16.33 9.29 40.08
C LEU A 182 17.34 9.31 38.92
N MET A 183 18.38 8.47 38.98
CA MET A 183 19.38 8.28 37.94
C MET A 183 19.83 6.82 37.84
N GLY A 184 20.53 6.45 36.76
CA GLY A 184 21.22 5.16 36.62
C GLY A 184 22.50 5.04 37.48
N ALA A 185 22.38 5.38 38.77
CA ALA A 185 23.47 5.57 39.71
C ALA A 185 23.01 5.46 41.18
N THR A 186 23.91 5.08 42.07
CA THR A 186 23.62 4.89 43.49
C THR A 186 23.43 6.24 44.17
N LYS A 187 22.25 6.46 44.76
CA LYS A 187 21.95 7.66 45.53
C LYS A 187 22.76 7.68 46.83
N SER A 188 23.40 8.81 47.11
CA SER A 188 24.24 8.97 48.30
C SER A 188 23.39 9.32 49.53
N ASN A 189 23.44 8.46 50.54
CA ASN A 189 22.78 8.70 51.84
C ASN A 189 23.65 9.51 52.83
N SER A 190 24.92 9.80 52.48
CA SER A 190 25.85 10.52 53.37
C SER A 190 25.84 12.05 53.18
N LYS A 191 25.12 12.54 52.17
CA LYS A 191 24.71 13.94 52.03
C LYS A 191 23.18 13.99 52.09
N SER A 192 22.63 14.78 52.99
CA SER A 192 21.19 15.07 53.00
C SER A 192 20.79 15.77 51.71
N SER A 193 19.52 15.59 51.30
CA SER A 193 18.91 16.51 50.35
C SER A 193 18.60 17.82 51.08
N ASP A 194 19.54 18.76 51.00
CA ASP A 194 19.38 20.08 51.58
C ASP A 194 18.29 20.83 50.80
N VAL A 195 17.29 21.34 51.53
CA VAL A 195 16.11 21.99 50.94
C VAL A 195 16.34 23.50 50.88
N LEU A 196 16.46 24.01 49.66
CA LEU A 196 16.78 25.39 49.32
C LEU A 196 15.54 26.06 48.72
N GLU A 197 14.66 26.58 49.57
CA GLU A 197 13.49 27.43 49.20
C GLU A 197 12.74 26.96 47.94
N ASN A 198 12.05 25.81 48.06
CA ASN A 198 11.33 25.06 47.01
C ASN A 198 12.22 24.19 46.08
N TRP A 199 13.53 24.14 46.29
CA TRP A 199 14.46 23.23 45.61
C TRP A 199 15.06 22.20 46.58
N SER A 200 15.55 21.08 46.05
CA SER A 200 16.32 20.08 46.78
C SER A 200 17.51 19.58 45.97
N GLU A 201 18.65 19.43 46.64
CA GLU A 201 19.83 18.80 46.05
C GLU A 201 19.78 17.27 46.17
N HIS A 202 20.21 16.56 45.12
CA HIS A 202 20.32 15.09 45.13
C HIS A 202 21.68 14.67 44.61
N TYR A 203 22.29 13.70 45.29
CA TYR A 203 23.66 13.25 45.04
C TYR A 203 23.70 11.79 44.60
N PHE A 204 24.39 11.49 43.50
CA PHE A 204 24.50 10.15 42.91
C PHE A 204 25.94 9.82 42.50
N PHE A 205 26.27 8.53 42.42
CA PHE A 205 27.54 8.03 41.90
C PHE A 205 27.39 6.71 41.15
N GLN A 206 28.12 6.55 40.05
CA GLN A 206 28.23 5.32 39.27
C GLN A 206 29.70 4.91 39.18
N ASN A 207 30.04 3.81 39.87
CA ASN A 207 31.42 3.34 40.05
C ASN A 207 31.86 2.31 39.01
N VAL A 208 30.94 1.74 38.22
CA VAL A 208 31.27 0.87 37.08
C VAL A 208 31.37 1.75 35.83
N ARG A 209 32.31 1.46 34.92
CA ARG A 209 32.47 2.24 33.69
C ARG A 209 31.31 1.99 32.72
N ILE A 210 30.61 3.04 32.30
CA ILE A 210 29.50 2.99 31.34
C ILE A 210 29.76 3.87 30.11
N PRO A 211 29.25 3.52 28.93
CA PRO A 211 29.16 4.41 27.78
C PRO A 211 28.14 5.55 27.98
N SER A 212 28.24 6.60 27.15
CA SER A 212 27.40 7.80 27.20
C SER A 212 25.89 7.50 27.14
N TYR A 213 25.51 6.52 26.31
CA TYR A 213 24.11 6.18 26.04
C TYR A 213 23.34 5.61 27.24
N LEU A 214 24.04 5.16 28.28
CA LEU A 214 23.46 4.61 29.52
C LEU A 214 23.28 5.66 30.64
N ILE A 215 23.55 6.94 30.38
CA ILE A 215 23.22 8.00 31.34
C ILE A 215 21.70 8.18 31.36
N ALA A 216 21.12 7.92 32.52
CA ALA A 216 19.69 8.05 32.77
C ALA A 216 19.41 9.05 33.89
N LEU A 217 18.39 9.88 33.68
CA LEU A 217 17.85 10.86 34.62
C LEU A 217 16.32 10.88 34.49
N ALA A 218 15.63 10.85 35.62
CA ALA A 218 14.19 11.07 35.69
C ALA A 218 13.84 11.99 36.87
N CYS A 219 12.79 12.80 36.71
CA CYS A 219 12.29 13.71 37.74
C CYS A 219 10.76 13.85 37.62
N GLY A 220 10.01 13.56 38.68
CA GLY A 220 8.55 13.64 38.69
C GLY A 220 7.94 13.24 40.03
N GLU A 221 6.60 13.15 40.09
CA GLU A 221 5.92 12.58 41.25
C GLU A 221 6.01 11.04 41.20
N LEU A 222 7.02 10.50 41.87
CA LEU A 222 7.31 9.08 41.94
C LEU A 222 7.29 8.58 43.39
N ASN A 223 6.72 7.38 43.57
CA ASN A 223 6.79 6.59 44.80
C ASN A 223 7.38 5.22 44.46
N ASP A 224 7.88 4.51 45.47
CA ASP A 224 8.58 3.24 45.27
C ASP A 224 8.29 2.16 46.32
N THR A 225 8.47 0.89 45.92
CA THR A 225 8.25 -0.26 46.79
C THR A 225 9.18 -1.44 46.43
N PRO A 226 9.61 -2.27 47.39
CA PRO A 226 10.38 -3.48 47.09
C PRO A 226 9.58 -4.50 46.27
N ILE A 227 10.22 -5.08 45.25
CA ILE A 227 9.74 -6.24 44.47
C ILE A 227 10.68 -7.45 44.59
N GLY A 228 11.81 -7.29 45.29
CA GLY A 228 12.80 -8.33 45.53
C GLY A 228 13.79 -7.95 46.65
N GLN A 229 14.81 -8.79 46.87
CA GLN A 229 15.87 -8.55 47.85
C GLN A 229 16.86 -7.46 47.42
N LYS A 230 16.98 -7.24 46.11
CA LYS A 230 17.90 -6.26 45.49
C LYS A 230 17.18 -5.28 44.55
N SER A 231 15.85 -5.30 44.55
CA SER A 231 15.05 -4.84 43.43
C SER A 231 13.81 -4.09 43.93
N ARG A 232 13.65 -2.84 43.48
CA ARG A 232 12.51 -1.97 43.74
C ARG A 232 11.79 -1.62 42.43
N VAL A 233 10.54 -1.20 42.53
CA VAL A 233 9.86 -0.52 41.44
C VAL A 233 9.50 0.90 41.84
N TYR A 234 9.79 1.84 40.95
CA TYR A 234 9.45 3.25 40.97
C TYR A 234 8.33 3.49 39.95
N ALA A 235 7.29 4.23 40.32
CA ALA A 235 6.19 4.59 39.42
C ALA A 235 5.41 5.81 39.96
N GLU A 236 4.56 6.40 39.11
CA GLU A 236 3.53 7.33 39.59
C GLU A 236 2.60 6.64 40.61
N PRO A 237 2.05 7.37 41.61
CA PRO A 237 1.31 6.77 42.73
C PRO A 237 0.15 5.87 42.32
N SER A 238 -0.60 6.19 41.25
CA SER A 238 -1.71 5.35 40.76
C SER A 238 -1.27 4.03 40.10
N LEU A 239 -0.02 3.96 39.61
CA LEU A 239 0.51 2.79 38.90
C LEU A 239 1.30 1.83 39.81
N LEU A 240 1.83 2.34 40.94
CA LEU A 240 2.79 1.61 41.79
C LEU A 240 2.31 0.20 42.21
N LEU A 241 1.06 0.05 42.64
CA LEU A 241 0.51 -1.25 43.05
C LEU A 241 0.35 -2.24 41.88
N ARG A 242 0.08 -1.75 40.66
CA ARG A 242 0.05 -2.60 39.46
C ARG A 242 1.47 -3.06 39.11
N ALA A 243 2.41 -2.12 39.07
CA ALA A 243 3.80 -2.39 38.73
C ALA A 243 4.47 -3.36 39.72
N ALA A 244 4.21 -3.19 41.02
CA ALA A 244 4.70 -4.09 42.06
C ALA A 244 4.16 -5.53 41.94
N LYS A 245 2.89 -5.68 41.50
CA LYS A 245 2.31 -6.99 41.19
C LYS A 245 2.98 -7.61 39.96
N GLU A 246 3.08 -6.84 38.86
CA GLU A 246 3.62 -7.28 37.57
C GLU A 246 5.06 -7.80 37.70
N PHE A 247 5.93 -7.02 38.34
CA PHE A 247 7.37 -7.29 38.37
C PHE A 247 7.82 -8.10 39.60
N SER A 248 6.87 -8.66 40.36
CA SER A 248 7.13 -9.54 41.52
C SER A 248 7.97 -10.80 41.22
N ALA A 249 8.22 -11.10 39.93
CA ALA A 249 9.10 -12.18 39.49
C ALA A 249 10.57 -11.78 39.28
N VAL A 250 10.93 -10.49 39.34
CA VAL A 250 12.25 -9.95 38.91
C VAL A 250 13.44 -10.68 39.54
N ASP A 251 13.40 -10.95 40.84
CA ASP A 251 14.49 -11.62 41.55
C ASP A 251 14.72 -13.05 41.06
N ARG A 252 13.70 -13.74 40.53
CA ARG A 252 13.86 -15.08 39.94
C ARG A 252 14.58 -15.01 38.61
N MET A 253 14.28 -14.00 37.79
CA MET A 253 14.98 -13.73 36.52
C MET A 253 16.44 -13.33 36.77
N LEU A 254 16.68 -12.42 37.74
CA LEU A 254 18.02 -11.98 38.11
C LEU A 254 18.86 -13.14 38.66
N ASN A 255 18.29 -13.99 39.52
CA ASN A 255 18.96 -15.20 40.02
C ASN A 255 19.12 -16.31 38.96
N ALA A 256 18.37 -16.29 37.86
CA ALA A 256 18.62 -17.15 36.71
C ALA A 256 19.78 -16.61 35.85
N ALA A 257 19.76 -15.32 35.54
CA ALA A 257 20.84 -14.63 34.81
C ALA A 257 22.19 -14.76 35.53
N ILE A 258 22.26 -14.54 36.85
CA ILE A 258 23.48 -14.74 37.65
C ILE A 258 24.04 -16.17 37.52
N LYS A 259 23.18 -17.19 37.41
CA LYS A 259 23.60 -18.59 37.24
C LYS A 259 24.09 -18.89 35.81
N ILE A 260 23.68 -18.12 34.82
CA ILE A 260 24.11 -18.23 33.43
C ILE A 260 25.41 -17.43 33.25
N CYS A 261 25.36 -16.12 33.50
CA CYS A 261 26.37 -15.12 33.15
C CYS A 261 27.47 -14.90 34.21
N GLY A 262 27.27 -15.30 35.47
CA GLY A 262 28.18 -15.03 36.58
C GLY A 262 27.76 -13.84 37.45
N PRO A 263 28.68 -13.24 38.23
CA PRO A 263 28.34 -12.21 39.21
C PRO A 263 27.70 -10.94 38.60
N TYR A 264 26.70 -10.40 39.29
CA TYR A 264 26.06 -9.12 38.96
C TYR A 264 26.80 -7.95 39.63
N SER A 265 27.34 -7.03 38.82
CA SER A 265 28.22 -5.96 39.31
C SER A 265 27.53 -4.71 39.85
N TRP A 266 26.27 -4.46 39.48
CA TRP A 266 25.67 -3.13 39.64
C TRP A 266 25.02 -2.90 41.02
N GLY A 267 25.03 -3.87 41.94
CA GLY A 267 24.45 -3.70 43.27
C GLY A 267 22.95 -4.02 43.31
N CYS A 268 22.10 -3.01 43.07
CA CYS A 268 20.63 -3.17 42.91
C CYS A 268 20.22 -3.33 41.43
N TYR A 269 18.99 -3.77 41.22
CA TYR A 269 18.30 -3.79 39.91
C TYR A 269 16.89 -3.23 40.13
N ASP A 270 16.76 -1.90 40.04
CA ASP A 270 15.49 -1.22 40.22
C ASP A 270 14.83 -0.93 38.86
N ILE A 271 13.51 -0.82 38.83
CA ILE A 271 12.71 -0.60 37.62
C ILE A 271 11.94 0.71 37.76
N LEU A 272 12.01 1.61 36.77
CA LEU A 272 11.14 2.78 36.66
C LEU A 272 10.08 2.57 35.57
N VAL A 273 8.81 2.57 35.95
CA VAL A 273 7.71 2.68 34.99
C VAL A 273 7.56 4.13 34.57
N LEU A 274 7.80 4.40 33.29
CA LEU A 274 7.65 5.73 32.70
C LEU A 274 6.19 6.04 32.30
N PRO A 275 5.88 7.30 31.97
CA PRO A 275 4.61 7.67 31.34
C PRO A 275 4.41 7.01 29.96
N PRO A 276 3.17 6.90 29.45
CA PRO A 276 2.85 6.10 28.26
C PRO A 276 3.51 6.53 26.95
N SER A 277 4.06 7.75 26.88
CA SER A 277 4.74 8.29 25.70
C SER A 277 6.13 7.70 25.45
N PHE A 278 6.70 6.93 26.39
CA PHE A 278 8.02 6.32 26.24
C PHE A 278 8.11 5.44 24.96
N PRO A 279 9.08 5.67 24.06
CA PRO A 279 9.06 5.10 22.71
C PRO A 279 9.51 3.63 22.61
N TYR A 280 10.06 3.04 23.67
CA TYR A 280 10.63 1.68 23.66
C TYR A 280 9.95 0.74 24.66
N SER A 281 10.29 -0.56 24.62
CA SER A 281 9.79 -1.55 25.58
C SER A 281 10.48 -1.41 26.95
N GLY A 282 11.80 -1.21 26.93
CA GLY A 282 12.62 -0.81 28.06
C GLY A 282 13.90 -0.12 27.60
N MET A 283 14.74 0.27 28.57
CA MET A 283 16.11 0.77 28.37
C MET A 283 16.97 0.35 29.57
N GLU A 284 18.12 -0.26 29.31
CA GLU A 284 18.89 -1.06 30.29
C GLU A 284 19.76 -0.25 31.27
N ASN A 285 19.48 1.06 31.34
CA ASN A 285 19.98 2.05 32.29
C ASN A 285 20.43 1.41 33.61
N PRO A 286 21.75 1.30 33.86
CA PRO A 286 22.26 0.49 34.96
C PRO A 286 21.71 0.92 36.33
N GLN A 287 21.40 -0.06 37.17
CA GLN A 287 20.71 0.10 38.47
C GLN A 287 19.25 0.56 38.40
N LEU A 288 18.79 1.19 37.31
CA LEU A 288 17.45 1.77 37.18
C LEU A 288 16.89 1.61 35.76
N THR A 289 16.50 0.39 35.41
CA THR A 289 15.92 0.06 34.10
C THR A 289 14.64 0.84 33.87
N PHE A 290 14.54 1.57 32.75
CA PHE A 290 13.29 2.24 32.37
C PHE A 290 12.39 1.27 31.60
N VAL A 291 11.08 1.30 31.82
CA VAL A 291 10.11 0.45 31.11
C VAL A 291 8.83 1.19 30.74
N THR A 292 8.21 0.76 29.63
CA THR A 292 6.89 1.25 29.21
C THR A 292 5.78 0.74 30.14
N PRO A 293 4.73 1.55 30.42
CA PRO A 293 3.57 1.07 31.18
C PRO A 293 2.72 0.08 30.38
N THR A 294 2.98 -0.13 29.07
CA THR A 294 2.31 -1.18 28.30
C THR A 294 2.70 -2.60 28.73
N LEU A 295 3.71 -2.77 29.60
CA LEU A 295 4.03 -4.06 30.24
C LEU A 295 3.04 -4.44 31.37
N LEU A 296 2.23 -3.50 31.87
CA LEU A 296 1.34 -3.69 33.04
C LEU A 296 0.04 -4.45 32.70
N ALA A 297 0.17 -5.62 32.07
CA ALA A 297 -0.93 -6.48 31.63
C ALA A 297 -1.79 -7.03 32.77
N GLY A 298 -1.26 -7.09 33.99
CA GLY A 298 -1.96 -7.49 35.21
C GLY A 298 -1.75 -8.96 35.60
N ASP A 299 -1.01 -9.72 34.81
CA ASP A 299 -0.83 -11.18 34.93
C ASP A 299 0.64 -11.64 34.85
N GLY A 300 1.58 -10.73 34.57
CA GLY A 300 2.99 -11.03 34.36
C GLY A 300 3.34 -11.48 32.94
N SER A 301 2.39 -11.50 32.00
CA SER A 301 2.56 -12.06 30.64
C SER A 301 3.61 -11.37 29.77
N LEU A 302 3.94 -10.11 30.07
CA LEU A 302 4.91 -9.29 29.31
C LEU A 302 6.26 -9.13 30.03
N THR A 303 6.50 -9.91 31.09
CA THR A 303 7.71 -9.79 31.93
C THR A 303 8.97 -10.40 31.30
N SER A 304 8.91 -10.99 30.09
CA SER A 304 10.13 -11.40 29.38
C SER A 304 11.02 -10.20 29.03
N VAL A 305 10.42 -9.03 28.76
CA VAL A 305 11.13 -7.74 28.63
C VAL A 305 11.97 -7.44 29.88
N ILE A 306 11.54 -7.84 31.08
CA ILE A 306 12.36 -7.68 32.29
C ILE A 306 13.55 -8.66 32.29
N ALA A 307 13.39 -9.88 31.80
CA ALA A 307 14.50 -10.83 31.63
C ALA A 307 15.52 -10.36 30.57
N HIS A 308 15.05 -9.71 29.50
CA HIS A 308 15.86 -9.03 28.48
C HIS A 308 16.71 -7.92 29.10
N GLN A 309 16.07 -6.99 29.80
CA GLN A 309 16.72 -5.85 30.46
C GLN A 309 17.68 -6.30 31.59
N ILE A 310 17.40 -7.43 32.25
CA ILE A 310 18.35 -8.12 33.15
C ILE A 310 19.57 -8.65 32.38
N ALA A 311 19.38 -9.29 31.22
CA ALA A 311 20.48 -9.82 30.41
C ALA A 311 21.45 -8.71 29.95
N HIS A 312 20.94 -7.51 29.64
CA HIS A 312 21.77 -6.36 29.28
C HIS A 312 22.79 -5.97 30.36
N SER A 313 22.52 -6.29 31.63
CA SER A 313 23.45 -6.06 32.75
C SER A 313 24.79 -6.82 32.61
N TRP A 314 24.90 -7.74 31.64
CA TRP A 314 26.16 -8.31 31.19
C TRP A 314 26.50 -7.94 29.74
N ILE A 315 25.55 -7.98 28.80
CA ILE A 315 25.80 -7.73 27.35
C ILE A 315 25.06 -6.49 26.86
N GLY A 316 25.78 -5.45 26.46
CA GLY A 316 25.31 -4.07 26.44
C GLY A 316 26.05 -3.28 27.50
N ASN A 317 25.80 -3.55 28.79
CA ASN A 317 26.37 -2.73 29.87
C ASN A 317 27.84 -3.07 30.21
N LEU A 318 28.17 -4.35 30.46
CA LEU A 318 29.56 -4.74 30.75
C LEU A 318 30.37 -4.96 29.46
N VAL A 319 29.87 -5.77 28.52
CA VAL A 319 30.46 -5.97 27.19
C VAL A 319 29.62 -5.23 26.16
N THR A 320 30.13 -4.17 25.54
CA THR A 320 29.34 -3.30 24.63
C THR A 320 29.80 -3.46 23.18
N ASN A 321 28.95 -3.12 22.22
CA ASN A 321 29.35 -2.81 20.85
C ASN A 321 30.34 -1.62 20.78
N ALA A 322 31.38 -1.68 19.94
CA ALA A 322 32.31 -0.56 19.76
C ALA A 322 31.73 0.60 18.93
N THR A 323 30.81 0.29 18.01
CA THR A 323 30.07 1.25 17.17
C THR A 323 28.63 0.74 16.98
N TRP A 324 27.71 1.60 16.53
CA TRP A 324 26.32 1.19 16.28
C TRP A 324 26.16 0.24 15.09
N GLU A 325 27.15 0.09 14.21
CA GLU A 325 27.18 -0.95 13.17
C GLU A 325 27.31 -2.36 13.78
N HIS A 326 27.88 -2.48 14.98
CA HIS A 326 28.00 -3.72 15.75
C HIS A 326 26.88 -3.92 16.79
N PHE A 327 25.79 -3.15 16.74
CA PHE A 327 24.71 -3.17 17.75
C PHE A 327 24.10 -4.56 18.00
N TRP A 328 24.13 -5.46 17.02
CA TRP A 328 23.70 -6.86 17.21
C TRP A 328 24.48 -7.62 18.30
N LEU A 329 25.71 -7.20 18.63
CA LEU A 329 26.49 -7.77 19.72
C LEU A 329 25.84 -7.54 21.08
N ASN A 330 25.07 -6.46 21.25
CA ASN A 330 24.18 -6.28 22.38
C ASN A 330 22.93 -7.17 22.14
N GLU A 331 22.06 -6.75 21.24
CA GLU A 331 20.67 -7.25 21.13
C GLU A 331 20.55 -8.74 20.84
N GLY A 332 21.40 -9.28 19.96
CA GLY A 332 21.40 -10.70 19.62
C GLY A 332 21.74 -11.59 20.81
N HIS A 333 22.76 -11.18 21.59
CA HIS A 333 23.15 -11.88 22.81
C HIS A 333 22.13 -11.69 23.93
N THR A 334 21.54 -10.50 24.06
CA THR A 334 20.50 -10.21 25.05
C THR A 334 19.25 -11.05 24.80
N VAL A 335 18.72 -11.13 23.57
CA VAL A 335 17.57 -11.99 23.24
C VAL A 335 17.90 -13.48 23.40
N TYR A 336 19.14 -13.89 23.06
CA TYR A 336 19.60 -15.27 23.30
C TYR A 336 19.66 -15.61 24.81
N LEU A 337 20.11 -14.66 25.64
CA LEU A 337 20.13 -14.76 27.10
C LEU A 337 18.73 -14.66 27.72
N GLU A 338 17.83 -13.83 27.20
CA GLU A 338 16.41 -13.78 27.57
C GLU A 338 15.80 -15.18 27.42
N GLY A 339 16.00 -15.80 26.25
CA GLY A 339 15.59 -17.18 26.00
C GLY A 339 16.16 -18.18 27.03
N LEU A 340 17.44 -18.07 27.40
CA LEU A 340 18.06 -18.94 28.41
C LEU A 340 17.55 -18.68 29.84
N ILE A 341 17.21 -17.43 30.18
CA ILE A 341 16.57 -17.07 31.45
C ILE A 341 15.16 -17.66 31.50
N LEU A 342 14.39 -17.54 30.41
CA LEU A 342 13.06 -18.13 30.27
C LEU A 342 13.11 -19.67 30.36
N GLU A 343 14.06 -20.33 29.68
CA GLU A 343 14.32 -21.77 29.83
C GLU A 343 14.58 -22.16 31.29
N LYS A 344 15.37 -21.34 32.00
CA LYS A 344 15.71 -21.61 33.40
C LYS A 344 14.54 -21.43 34.38
N LEU A 345 13.47 -20.77 33.95
CA LEU A 345 12.26 -20.53 34.73
C LEU A 345 11.08 -21.44 34.32
N TYR A 346 10.99 -21.82 33.04
CA TYR A 346 9.80 -22.41 32.42
C TYR A 346 10.05 -23.66 31.58
N GLY A 347 11.30 -24.06 31.33
CA GLY A 347 11.66 -25.26 30.56
C GLY A 347 12.01 -24.99 29.08
N THR A 348 12.60 -26.01 28.44
CA THR A 348 13.15 -25.92 27.07
C THR A 348 12.07 -25.59 26.05
N GLU A 349 10.91 -26.22 26.16
CA GLU A 349 9.77 -26.05 25.26
C GLU A 349 9.24 -24.61 25.26
N TYR A 350 9.37 -23.88 26.38
CA TYR A 350 9.03 -22.46 26.45
C TYR A 350 10.01 -21.59 25.67
N ARG A 351 11.33 -21.87 25.76
CA ARG A 351 12.35 -21.16 24.97
C ARG A 351 12.25 -21.48 23.48
N GLU A 352 11.95 -22.73 23.13
CA GLU A 352 11.68 -23.09 21.73
C GLU A 352 10.46 -22.34 21.18
N LEU A 353 9.38 -22.20 21.95
CA LEU A 353 8.22 -21.39 21.57
C LEU A 353 8.56 -19.88 21.42
N PHE A 354 9.47 -19.36 22.26
CA PHE A 354 9.99 -18.00 22.15
C PHE A 354 10.82 -17.81 20.87
N ILE A 355 11.64 -18.80 20.51
CA ILE A 355 12.43 -18.81 19.26
C ILE A 355 11.51 -18.91 18.03
N GLU A 356 10.44 -19.71 18.08
CA GLU A 356 9.41 -19.73 17.02
C GLU A 356 8.77 -18.35 16.83
N LEU A 357 8.35 -17.68 17.91
CA LEU A 357 7.77 -16.33 17.83
C LEU A 357 8.79 -15.32 17.28
N GLY A 358 10.03 -15.34 17.78
CA GLY A 358 11.11 -14.45 17.34
C GLY A 358 11.41 -14.58 15.84
N TYR A 359 11.52 -15.81 15.34
CA TYR A 359 11.65 -16.11 13.91
C TYR A 359 10.44 -15.63 13.11
N GLU A 360 9.22 -15.87 13.59
CA GLU A 360 8.00 -15.45 12.90
C GLU A 360 7.74 -13.93 12.92
N VAL A 361 8.34 -13.19 13.85
CA VAL A 361 8.38 -11.73 13.85
C VAL A 361 9.48 -11.22 12.91
N LEU A 362 10.67 -11.84 12.89
CA LEU A 362 11.75 -11.47 11.96
C LEU A 362 11.29 -11.56 10.49
N GLN A 363 10.69 -12.68 10.09
CA GLN A 363 10.17 -12.83 8.72
C GLN A 363 9.12 -11.76 8.39
N ALA A 364 8.20 -11.47 9.31
CA ALA A 364 7.19 -10.43 9.11
C ALA A 364 7.79 -9.02 8.99
N CYS A 365 8.88 -8.70 9.70
CA CYS A 365 9.60 -7.44 9.56
C CYS A 365 10.30 -7.33 8.18
N LEU A 366 11.01 -8.37 7.76
CA LEU A 366 11.69 -8.44 6.46
C LEU A 366 10.72 -8.31 5.28
N GLU A 367 9.55 -8.95 5.37
CA GLU A 367 8.48 -8.89 4.36
C GLU A 367 7.74 -7.55 4.36
N LYS A 368 7.25 -7.08 5.53
CA LYS A 368 6.25 -5.99 5.61
C LYS A 368 6.83 -4.61 5.89
N GLU A 369 8.07 -4.49 6.37
CA GLU A 369 8.72 -3.19 6.62
C GLU A 369 9.84 -2.86 5.62
N PHE A 370 10.54 -3.87 5.09
CA PHE A 370 11.75 -3.69 4.30
C PHE A 370 11.68 -4.23 2.85
N ASN A 371 10.53 -4.78 2.42
CA ASN A 371 10.30 -5.33 1.07
C ASN A 371 11.34 -6.38 0.60
N GLN A 372 12.06 -7.01 1.54
CA GLN A 372 13.26 -7.84 1.31
C GLN A 372 14.46 -7.09 0.68
N GLY A 373 15.68 -7.51 1.02
CA GLY A 373 16.92 -7.00 0.43
C GLY A 373 17.41 -5.61 0.87
N HIS A 374 16.62 -4.83 1.62
CA HIS A 374 17.05 -3.50 2.11
C HIS A 374 18.32 -3.58 2.98
N PRO A 375 19.37 -2.76 2.77
CA PRO A 375 20.67 -2.97 3.43
C PRO A 375 20.68 -2.85 4.96
N LEU A 376 19.69 -2.20 5.57
CA LEU A 376 19.50 -2.19 7.04
C LEU A 376 18.97 -3.54 7.60
N THR A 377 18.79 -4.55 6.75
CA THR A 377 18.48 -5.94 7.15
C THR A 377 19.72 -6.86 7.21
N LYS A 378 20.92 -6.29 6.97
CA LYS A 378 22.20 -6.91 7.34
C LYS A 378 22.32 -6.97 8.87
N LEU A 379 23.13 -7.90 9.39
CA LEU A 379 23.41 -7.95 10.83
C LEU A 379 24.50 -6.94 11.22
N ILE A 380 25.40 -6.61 10.27
CA ILE A 380 26.27 -5.44 10.29
C ILE A 380 25.87 -4.52 9.12
N PRO A 381 25.01 -3.51 9.33
CA PRO A 381 24.71 -2.49 8.33
C PRO A 381 25.83 -1.45 8.24
N CYS A 382 25.89 -0.71 7.14
CA CYS A 382 26.65 0.54 7.11
C CYS A 382 25.77 1.70 7.58
N LEU A 383 26.26 2.49 8.55
CA LEU A 383 25.55 3.62 9.16
C LEU A 383 26.13 5.00 8.81
N LYS A 384 27.07 5.07 7.87
CA LYS A 384 27.68 6.34 7.41
C LYS A 384 26.63 7.31 6.88
N GLY A 385 26.37 8.39 7.63
CA GLY A 385 25.31 9.36 7.33
C GLY A 385 23.88 8.87 7.59
N VAL A 386 23.71 7.78 8.33
CA VAL A 386 22.41 7.23 8.76
C VAL A 386 22.18 7.61 10.22
N HIS A 387 21.01 8.19 10.54
CA HIS A 387 20.63 8.39 11.94
C HIS A 387 20.20 7.05 12.55
N THR A 388 20.71 6.72 13.73
CA THR A 388 20.52 5.41 14.39
C THR A 388 19.05 5.01 14.52
N ASP A 389 18.17 5.92 14.95
CA ASP A 389 16.71 5.68 15.06
C ASP A 389 16.03 5.30 13.73
N ASP A 390 16.60 5.70 12.59
CA ASP A 390 16.08 5.32 11.27
C ASP A 390 16.56 3.90 10.85
N SER A 391 17.56 3.33 11.56
CA SER A 391 18.05 1.96 11.39
C SER A 391 17.46 0.94 12.37
N PHE A 392 16.96 1.41 13.52
CA PHE A 392 16.36 0.56 14.54
C PHE A 392 15.17 -0.25 14.01
N SER A 393 15.21 -1.56 14.25
CA SER A 393 14.25 -2.56 13.79
C SER A 393 14.45 -3.88 14.56
N THR A 394 13.57 -4.86 14.36
CA THR A 394 13.69 -6.19 14.99
C THR A 394 14.84 -7.06 14.43
N VAL A 395 15.60 -6.56 13.44
CA VAL A 395 16.67 -7.33 12.78
C VAL A 395 17.83 -7.68 13.71
N PRO A 396 18.59 -6.74 14.33
CA PRO A 396 19.74 -7.06 15.17
C PRO A 396 19.38 -8.02 16.32
N TYR A 397 18.24 -7.79 16.97
CA TYR A 397 17.61 -8.66 17.96
C TYR A 397 17.48 -10.11 17.50
N GLN A 398 16.66 -10.35 16.47
CA GLN A 398 16.25 -11.71 16.12
C GLN A 398 17.26 -12.40 15.20
N LYS A 399 17.84 -11.70 14.22
CA LYS A 399 18.89 -12.27 13.35
C LYS A 399 20.16 -12.59 14.13
N GLY A 400 20.51 -11.77 15.13
CA GLY A 400 21.62 -12.05 16.06
C GLY A 400 21.33 -13.23 17.00
N SER A 401 20.15 -13.26 17.64
CA SER A 401 19.78 -14.38 18.54
C SER A 401 19.67 -15.72 17.81
N LEU A 402 19.08 -15.73 16.60
CA LEU A 402 18.98 -16.92 15.76
C LEU A 402 20.37 -17.38 15.27
N PHE A 403 21.33 -16.47 15.05
CA PHE A 403 22.70 -16.85 14.75
C PHE A 403 23.37 -17.54 15.95
N LEU A 404 23.21 -17.00 17.17
CA LEU A 404 23.70 -17.65 18.39
C LEU A 404 23.03 -19.00 18.68
N TYR A 405 21.73 -19.13 18.36
CA TYR A 405 21.03 -20.41 18.46
C TYR A 405 21.47 -21.42 17.39
N TYR A 406 21.80 -20.97 16.17
CA TYR A 406 22.47 -21.79 15.16
C TYR A 406 23.82 -22.33 15.67
N LEU A 407 24.61 -21.50 16.37
CA LEU A 407 25.86 -21.93 17.02
C LEU A 407 25.61 -22.91 18.18
N GLU A 408 24.55 -22.74 18.98
CA GLU A 408 24.12 -23.71 20.00
C GLU A 408 23.75 -25.06 19.39
N CYS A 409 23.00 -25.06 18.28
CA CYS A 409 22.65 -26.28 17.54
C CYS A 409 23.88 -26.96 16.91
N LYS A 410 24.87 -26.19 16.44
CA LYS A 410 26.04 -26.72 15.73
C LYS A 410 27.16 -27.23 16.66
N TYR A 411 27.49 -26.49 17.71
CA TYR A 411 28.62 -26.79 18.61
C TYR A 411 28.20 -27.33 19.98
N GLY A 412 26.90 -27.34 20.28
CA GLY A 412 26.35 -27.83 21.53
C GLY A 412 26.29 -26.77 22.63
N LYS A 413 25.17 -26.76 23.36
CA LYS A 413 24.85 -25.77 24.41
C LYS A 413 25.92 -25.61 25.47
N GLU A 414 26.52 -26.70 25.94
CA GLU A 414 27.55 -26.63 27.00
C GLU A 414 28.80 -25.88 26.55
N ALA A 415 29.21 -26.05 25.28
CA ALA A 415 30.33 -25.33 24.70
C ALA A 415 30.01 -23.83 24.54
N ILE A 416 28.82 -23.49 24.02
CA ILE A 416 28.38 -22.09 23.88
C ILE A 416 28.23 -21.40 25.25
N LEU A 417 27.65 -22.06 26.27
CA LEU A 417 27.51 -21.47 27.60
C LEU A 417 28.88 -21.31 28.32
N THR A 418 29.84 -22.19 28.04
CA THR A 418 31.21 -22.08 28.55
C THR A 418 31.95 -20.91 27.90
N TRP A 419 31.87 -20.79 26.57
CA TRP A 419 32.39 -19.65 25.82
C TRP A 419 31.74 -18.33 26.25
N LEU A 420 30.42 -18.29 26.42
CA LEU A 420 29.67 -17.07 26.76
C LEU A 420 30.11 -16.48 28.11
N ARG A 421 30.44 -17.32 29.10
CA ARG A 421 31.05 -16.86 30.36
C ARG A 421 32.46 -16.33 30.16
N ALA A 422 33.30 -17.06 29.43
CA ALA A 422 34.66 -16.62 29.12
C ALA A 422 34.68 -15.29 28.34
N TYR A 423 33.70 -15.07 27.45
CA TYR A 423 33.48 -13.85 26.70
C TYR A 423 33.08 -12.67 27.62
N ILE A 424 32.12 -12.88 28.51
CA ILE A 424 31.72 -11.90 29.54
C ILE A 424 32.89 -11.52 30.44
N ASP A 425 33.66 -12.49 30.92
CA ASP A 425 34.80 -12.24 31.81
C ASP A 425 35.99 -11.59 31.07
N HIS A 426 36.24 -11.94 29.81
CA HIS A 426 37.35 -11.39 29.02
C HIS A 426 37.08 -9.96 28.54
N TYR A 427 35.84 -9.65 28.13
CA TYR A 427 35.48 -8.34 27.58
C TYR A 427 34.72 -7.43 28.57
N ARG A 428 34.61 -7.83 29.84
CA ARG A 428 34.13 -6.99 30.94
C ARG A 428 34.70 -5.57 30.86
N GLU A 429 33.78 -4.60 30.91
CA GLU A 429 34.05 -3.16 30.93
C GLU A 429 34.82 -2.64 29.70
N LYS A 430 34.76 -3.38 28.58
CA LYS A 430 35.24 -2.99 27.25
C LYS A 430 34.07 -2.79 26.27
N SER A 431 34.40 -2.26 25.10
CA SER A 431 33.53 -2.15 23.94
C SER A 431 34.24 -2.76 22.73
N ILE A 432 33.56 -3.56 21.91
CA ILE A 432 34.19 -4.47 20.93
C ILE A 432 33.53 -4.49 19.55
N THR A 433 34.31 -4.88 18.55
CA THR A 433 33.88 -5.15 17.18
C THR A 433 33.41 -6.60 16.99
N THR A 434 32.68 -6.86 15.90
CA THR A 434 32.30 -8.25 15.55
C THR A 434 33.50 -9.13 15.18
N GLU A 435 34.59 -8.57 14.66
CA GLU A 435 35.75 -9.39 14.29
C GLU A 435 36.53 -9.86 15.53
N GLU A 436 36.65 -9.03 16.57
CA GLU A 436 37.17 -9.45 17.89
C GLU A 436 36.31 -10.57 18.49
N TRP A 437 34.98 -10.40 18.49
CA TRP A 437 34.02 -11.40 18.94
C TRP A 437 34.19 -12.75 18.19
N LYS A 438 34.29 -12.69 16.86
CA LYS A 438 34.44 -13.85 15.96
C LYS A 438 35.77 -14.57 16.17
N TRP A 439 36.86 -13.80 16.36
CA TRP A 439 38.17 -14.37 16.65
C TRP A 439 38.22 -15.02 18.04
N PHE A 440 37.61 -14.40 19.05
CA PHE A 440 37.50 -14.97 20.40
C PHE A 440 36.65 -16.25 20.41
N LEU A 441 35.56 -16.32 19.63
CA LEU A 441 34.80 -17.54 19.38
C LEU A 441 35.69 -18.65 18.77
N ALA A 442 36.47 -18.32 17.74
CA ALA A 442 37.41 -19.24 17.08
C ALA A 442 38.53 -19.75 18.00
N GLN A 443 38.94 -18.98 19.02
CA GLN A 443 39.87 -19.45 20.05
C GLN A 443 39.27 -20.53 20.97
N HIS A 444 37.96 -20.49 21.24
CA HIS A 444 37.32 -21.33 22.25
C HIS A 444 36.65 -22.59 21.66
N LEU A 445 36.05 -22.48 20.47
CA LEU A 445 35.37 -23.59 19.80
C LEU A 445 36.22 -24.24 18.69
N GLY A 446 37.39 -23.66 18.39
CA GLY A 446 38.36 -24.16 17.42
C GLY A 446 38.33 -23.43 16.08
N LYS A 447 39.50 -23.21 15.49
CA LYS A 447 39.68 -22.34 14.32
C LYS A 447 38.90 -22.75 13.07
N GLN A 448 38.57 -24.02 12.93
CA GLN A 448 37.81 -24.55 11.79
C GLN A 448 36.44 -23.88 11.60
N LEU A 449 35.86 -23.28 12.65
CA LEU A 449 34.61 -22.50 12.51
C LEU A 449 34.73 -21.24 11.65
N LEU A 450 35.96 -20.78 11.37
CA LEU A 450 36.20 -19.68 10.42
C LEU A 450 35.91 -20.13 8.98
N ASP A 451 36.11 -21.41 8.67
CA ASP A 451 35.90 -22.01 7.34
C ASP A 451 34.52 -22.70 7.22
N GLU A 452 33.97 -23.22 8.33
CA GLU A 452 32.71 -23.98 8.32
C GLU A 452 31.42 -23.15 8.50
N ILE A 453 31.51 -21.81 8.54
CA ILE A 453 30.36 -20.91 8.73
C ILE A 453 30.33 -19.92 7.57
N ASP A 454 29.16 -19.77 6.95
CA ASP A 454 28.91 -18.73 5.95
C ASP A 454 28.76 -17.37 6.65
N TRP A 455 29.90 -16.75 6.94
CA TRP A 455 29.99 -15.47 7.63
C TRP A 455 29.33 -14.33 6.84
N ASP A 456 29.40 -14.37 5.51
CA ASP A 456 28.87 -13.31 4.65
C ASP A 456 27.33 -13.39 4.53
N ALA A 457 26.75 -14.59 4.52
CA ALA A 457 25.31 -14.79 4.58
C ALA A 457 24.70 -14.34 5.93
N TRP A 458 25.39 -14.55 7.05
CA TRP A 458 24.90 -14.13 8.36
C TRP A 458 25.14 -12.63 8.67
N LEU A 459 26.36 -12.14 8.45
CA LEU A 459 26.76 -10.79 8.85
C LEU A 459 26.34 -9.72 7.82
N PHE A 460 26.69 -9.93 6.55
CA PHE A 460 26.71 -8.87 5.54
C PHE A 460 25.63 -8.98 4.44
N SER A 461 24.86 -10.06 4.42
CA SER A 461 23.76 -10.27 3.48
C SER A 461 22.44 -9.72 4.01
N ALA A 462 21.69 -9.06 3.14
CA ALA A 462 20.38 -8.48 3.41
C ALA A 462 19.24 -9.48 3.10
N GLY A 463 18.08 -9.29 3.73
CA GLY A 463 16.92 -10.17 3.57
C GLY A 463 16.94 -11.39 4.49
N PRO A 464 16.29 -12.51 4.09
CA PRO A 464 16.07 -13.68 4.93
C PRO A 464 17.38 -14.36 5.35
N ILE A 465 17.36 -15.01 6.52
CA ILE A 465 18.49 -15.78 7.03
C ILE A 465 18.62 -17.14 6.32
N PRO A 466 19.83 -17.70 6.17
CA PRO A 466 20.07 -18.96 5.45
C PRO A 466 19.65 -20.22 6.25
N TRP A 467 18.84 -20.06 7.30
CA TRP A 467 18.57 -21.11 8.29
C TRP A 467 17.18 -20.98 8.91
N VAL A 468 16.54 -22.12 9.19
CA VAL A 468 15.27 -22.20 9.93
C VAL A 468 15.57 -22.85 11.29
N PRO A 469 15.18 -22.25 12.42
CA PRO A 469 15.47 -22.80 13.74
C PRO A 469 14.73 -24.14 13.94
N PRO A 470 15.43 -25.22 14.35
CA PRO A 470 14.80 -26.52 14.59
C PRO A 470 14.16 -26.56 15.98
N THR A 471 12.83 -26.59 16.05
CA THR A 471 12.09 -26.79 17.31
C THR A 471 11.24 -28.08 17.28
N ASN A 472 10.97 -28.61 18.47
CA ASN A 472 10.15 -29.79 18.72
C ASN A 472 8.62 -29.52 18.55
N ARG A 473 8.25 -28.23 18.49
CA ARG A 473 6.88 -27.71 18.29
C ARG A 473 5.84 -28.25 19.28
N VAL A 474 6.25 -28.71 20.48
CA VAL A 474 5.34 -29.29 21.48
C VAL A 474 4.28 -28.29 21.92
N LEU A 475 4.67 -27.05 22.23
CA LEU A 475 3.73 -26.00 22.62
C LEU A 475 3.04 -25.31 21.43
N SER A 476 3.63 -25.34 20.23
CA SER A 476 3.05 -24.65 19.07
C SER A 476 1.89 -25.41 18.40
N LYS A 477 1.82 -26.75 18.52
CA LYS A 477 0.82 -27.58 17.81
C LYS A 477 -0.63 -27.19 18.08
N VAL A 478 -0.96 -26.81 19.31
CA VAL A 478 -2.32 -26.31 19.64
C VAL A 478 -2.60 -24.92 19.05
N VAL A 479 -1.56 -24.09 18.89
CA VAL A 479 -1.64 -22.79 18.21
C VAL A 479 -1.98 -22.99 16.72
N ASP A 480 -1.31 -23.95 16.07
CA ASP A 480 -1.58 -24.32 14.67
C ASP A 480 -3.05 -24.77 14.48
N GLN A 481 -3.53 -25.68 15.34
CA GLN A 481 -4.91 -26.20 15.30
C GLN A 481 -5.99 -25.11 15.49
N VAL A 482 -5.75 -24.17 16.41
CA VAL A 482 -6.69 -23.06 16.65
C VAL A 482 -6.63 -22.03 15.51
N ALA A 483 -5.45 -21.72 14.98
CA ALA A 483 -5.30 -20.84 13.82
C ALA A 483 -6.02 -21.40 12.59
N GLU A 484 -5.78 -22.67 12.26
CA GLU A 484 -6.40 -23.36 11.12
C GLU A 484 -7.92 -23.36 11.22
N LYS A 485 -8.48 -23.66 12.41
CA LYS A 485 -9.93 -23.63 12.63
C LYS A 485 -10.52 -22.22 12.50
N ILE A 486 -9.82 -21.17 12.97
CA ILE A 486 -10.23 -19.77 12.80
C ILE A 486 -10.25 -19.33 11.33
N ILE A 487 -9.31 -19.82 10.51
CA ILE A 487 -9.19 -19.43 9.10
C ILE A 487 -10.20 -20.20 8.24
N ASN A 488 -10.33 -21.51 8.46
CA ASN A 488 -11.07 -22.41 7.56
C ASN A 488 -12.55 -22.62 7.91
N THR A 489 -13.05 -22.06 9.03
CA THR A 489 -14.43 -22.29 9.52
C THR A 489 -15.24 -20.99 9.59
N SER A 490 -16.52 -21.01 9.22
CA SER A 490 -17.44 -19.88 9.44
C SER A 490 -17.94 -19.89 10.89
N LEU A 491 -17.27 -19.12 11.76
CA LEU A 491 -17.50 -19.18 13.22
C LEU A 491 -18.88 -18.65 13.65
N LEU A 492 -19.55 -17.88 12.78
CA LEU A 492 -20.93 -17.44 13.00
C LEU A 492 -21.95 -18.59 12.90
N ASN A 493 -21.61 -19.64 12.12
CA ASN A 493 -22.49 -20.78 11.84
C ASN A 493 -22.04 -22.06 12.58
N ASP A 494 -20.86 -22.06 13.19
CA ASP A 494 -20.29 -23.19 13.95
C ASP A 494 -19.93 -22.76 15.38
N ASN A 495 -20.92 -22.84 16.26
CA ASN A 495 -20.78 -22.55 17.69
C ASN A 495 -19.83 -23.53 18.40
N ASP A 496 -19.76 -24.79 17.97
CA ASP A 496 -18.90 -25.78 18.62
C ASP A 496 -17.42 -25.50 18.33
N SER A 497 -17.10 -25.04 17.11
CA SER A 497 -15.80 -24.45 16.79
C SER A 497 -15.49 -23.20 17.61
N ALA A 498 -16.45 -22.28 17.78
CA ALA A 498 -16.25 -21.08 18.58
C ALA A 498 -15.99 -21.40 20.07
N VAL A 499 -16.73 -22.36 20.65
CA VAL A 499 -16.52 -22.85 22.02
C VAL A 499 -15.18 -23.58 22.16
N TYR A 500 -14.79 -24.41 21.19
CA TYR A 500 -13.48 -25.06 21.18
C TYR A 500 -12.34 -24.03 21.15
N ILE A 501 -12.40 -23.05 20.23
CA ILE A 501 -11.41 -21.96 20.12
C ILE A 501 -11.27 -21.23 21.46
N ARG A 502 -12.39 -20.90 22.11
CA ARG A 502 -12.41 -20.27 23.44
C ARG A 502 -11.68 -21.11 24.48
N LEU A 503 -12.07 -22.38 24.64
CA LEU A 503 -11.52 -23.26 25.66
C LEU A 503 -10.02 -23.52 25.45
N GLN A 504 -9.56 -23.65 24.20
CA GLN A 504 -8.13 -23.73 23.91
C GLN A 504 -7.42 -22.43 24.27
N TYR A 505 -7.93 -21.27 23.85
CA TYR A 505 -7.32 -19.96 24.11
C TYR A 505 -7.25 -19.63 25.61
N GLU A 506 -8.30 -19.93 26.38
CA GLU A 506 -8.33 -19.79 27.85
C GLU A 506 -7.33 -20.74 28.56
N SER A 507 -6.91 -21.83 27.90
CA SER A 507 -5.89 -22.77 28.41
C SER A 507 -4.46 -22.49 27.94
N MET A 508 -4.28 -21.63 26.93
CA MET A 508 -2.97 -21.29 26.37
C MET A 508 -2.16 -20.43 27.34
N ILE A 509 -0.85 -20.69 27.44
CA ILE A 509 0.07 -19.74 28.07
C ILE A 509 0.17 -18.45 27.22
N PRO A 510 0.48 -17.27 27.80
CA PRO A 510 0.45 -16.01 27.04
C PRO A 510 1.34 -15.97 25.80
N LEU A 511 2.45 -16.71 25.80
CA LEU A 511 3.34 -16.83 24.63
C LEU A 511 2.71 -17.63 23.48
N GLN A 512 1.87 -18.64 23.77
CA GLN A 512 1.05 -19.33 22.76
C GLN A 512 -0.03 -18.39 22.20
N GLN A 513 -0.64 -17.56 23.05
CA GLN A 513 -1.63 -16.57 22.61
C GLN A 513 -0.99 -15.51 21.68
N GLN A 514 0.19 -14.99 22.02
CA GLN A 514 0.93 -14.08 21.12
C GLN A 514 1.27 -14.74 19.78
N LEU A 515 1.71 -16.02 19.79
CA LEU A 515 2.00 -16.76 18.57
C LEU A 515 0.75 -17.05 17.73
N LEU A 516 -0.41 -17.29 18.36
CA LEU A 516 -1.69 -17.40 17.65
C LEU A 516 -2.00 -16.12 16.89
N TRP A 517 -1.92 -14.97 17.55
CA TRP A 517 -2.18 -13.69 16.91
C TRP A 517 -1.12 -13.33 15.86
N GLN A 518 0.14 -13.76 16.03
CA GLN A 518 1.19 -13.62 15.00
C GLN A 518 0.89 -14.45 13.74
N ARG A 519 0.44 -15.70 13.91
CA ARG A 519 0.04 -16.59 12.80
C ARG A 519 -1.23 -16.08 12.10
N LEU A 520 -2.24 -15.63 12.84
CA LEU A 520 -3.44 -15.00 12.28
C LEU A 520 -3.14 -13.70 11.51
N LEU A 521 -2.15 -12.90 11.95
CA LEU A 521 -1.68 -11.69 11.26
C LEU A 521 -0.94 -11.96 9.94
N LYS A 522 -0.60 -13.22 9.64
CA LYS A 522 -0.12 -13.65 8.30
C LYS A 522 -1.25 -14.01 7.35
N CYS A 523 -2.43 -14.32 7.87
CA CYS A 523 -3.59 -14.83 7.11
C CYS A 523 -4.68 -13.76 6.89
N VAL A 524 -4.36 -12.48 7.11
CA VAL A 524 -5.26 -11.35 6.82
C VAL A 524 -5.43 -11.13 5.30
N PRO A 525 -6.61 -10.70 4.81
CA PRO A 525 -7.81 -10.30 5.57
C PRO A 525 -8.61 -11.51 6.10
N LEU A 526 -9.02 -11.46 7.36
CA LEU A 526 -9.90 -12.46 7.97
C LEU A 526 -11.39 -12.12 7.74
N PRO A 527 -12.30 -13.11 7.67
CA PRO A 527 -13.73 -12.86 7.52
C PRO A 527 -14.30 -12.00 8.66
N HIS A 528 -15.10 -10.98 8.33
CA HIS A 528 -15.66 -10.04 9.31
C HIS A 528 -16.55 -10.72 10.35
N ASP A 529 -17.30 -11.76 9.95
CA ASP A 529 -18.08 -12.60 10.87
C ASP A 529 -17.19 -13.30 11.90
N ASN A 530 -16.06 -13.88 11.46
CA ASN A 530 -15.10 -14.52 12.35
C ASN A 530 -14.46 -13.50 13.30
N LEU A 531 -14.15 -12.29 12.83
CA LEU A 531 -13.65 -11.20 13.68
C LEU A 531 -14.69 -10.75 14.72
N ASN A 532 -15.96 -10.66 14.36
CA ASN A 532 -17.05 -10.33 15.28
C ASN A 532 -17.23 -11.40 16.38
N VAL A 533 -17.19 -12.67 15.99
CA VAL A 533 -17.24 -13.81 16.93
C VAL A 533 -16.01 -13.80 17.83
N LEU A 534 -14.79 -13.69 17.29
CA LEU A 534 -13.55 -13.65 18.09
C LEU A 534 -13.50 -12.47 19.07
N LYS A 535 -13.90 -11.27 18.63
CA LYS A 535 -13.99 -10.07 19.48
C LYS A 535 -14.82 -10.32 20.74
N THR A 536 -15.92 -11.06 20.59
CA THR A 536 -16.87 -11.40 21.66
C THR A 536 -16.37 -12.59 22.48
N VAL A 537 -16.07 -13.71 21.83
CA VAL A 537 -15.76 -15.01 22.44
C VAL A 537 -14.43 -15.00 23.19
N LEU A 538 -13.43 -14.27 22.69
CA LEU A 538 -12.12 -14.09 23.35
C LEU A 538 -12.03 -12.79 24.18
N SER A 539 -13.14 -12.04 24.31
CA SER A 539 -13.21 -10.78 25.07
C SER A 539 -12.13 -9.76 24.67
N MET A 540 -11.85 -9.61 23.37
CA MET A 540 -10.72 -8.82 22.86
C MET A 540 -10.78 -7.34 23.23
N SER A 541 -11.97 -6.78 23.48
CA SER A 541 -12.14 -5.42 23.98
C SER A 541 -11.60 -5.20 25.41
N ASN A 542 -11.41 -6.27 26.19
CA ASN A 542 -11.08 -6.20 27.62
C ASN A 542 -9.60 -6.50 27.91
N THR A 543 -8.87 -7.12 26.97
CA THR A 543 -7.49 -7.55 27.22
C THR A 543 -6.56 -6.37 27.48
N GLN A 544 -5.74 -6.48 28.53
CA GLN A 544 -4.74 -5.47 28.90
C GLN A 544 -3.35 -5.80 28.34
N ASN A 545 -3.16 -7.00 27.78
CA ASN A 545 -1.90 -7.41 27.18
C ASN A 545 -1.68 -6.65 25.86
N ALA A 546 -0.70 -5.75 25.84
CA ALA A 546 -0.47 -4.86 24.70
C ALA A 546 0.04 -5.57 23.44
N GLU A 547 0.80 -6.67 23.57
CA GLU A 547 1.27 -7.48 22.43
C GLU A 547 0.10 -8.14 21.67
N ILE A 548 -0.95 -8.50 22.41
CA ILE A 548 -2.21 -9.02 21.88
C ILE A 548 -3.05 -7.89 21.28
N ARG A 549 -3.20 -6.74 21.97
CA ARG A 549 -3.92 -5.55 21.44
C ARG A 549 -3.31 -5.05 20.13
N TYR A 550 -1.97 -5.03 20.03
CA TYR A 550 -1.23 -4.65 18.84
C TYR A 550 -1.54 -5.54 17.63
N ARG A 551 -1.41 -6.87 17.79
CA ARG A 551 -1.68 -7.82 16.70
C ARG A 551 -3.16 -7.84 16.32
N TRP A 552 -4.06 -7.70 17.30
CA TRP A 552 -5.50 -7.51 17.05
C TRP A 552 -5.79 -6.24 16.26
N ALA A 553 -5.21 -5.10 16.64
CA ALA A 553 -5.37 -3.83 15.90
C ALA A 553 -4.90 -3.96 14.45
N LEU A 554 -3.73 -4.57 14.20
CA LEU A 554 -3.26 -4.83 12.84
C LEU A 554 -4.19 -5.78 12.07
N ILE A 555 -4.71 -6.84 12.70
CA ILE A 555 -5.68 -7.76 12.07
C ILE A 555 -6.96 -7.03 11.69
N VAL A 556 -7.49 -6.18 12.57
CA VAL A 556 -8.66 -5.32 12.30
C VAL A 556 -8.42 -4.42 11.09
N ILE A 557 -7.25 -3.75 11.03
CA ILE A 557 -6.91 -2.79 9.98
C ILE A 557 -6.66 -3.49 8.63
N TYR A 558 -5.83 -4.54 8.60
CA TYR A 558 -5.56 -5.29 7.36
C TYR A 558 -6.78 -6.07 6.85
N SER A 559 -7.73 -6.42 7.73
CA SER A 559 -9.02 -7.00 7.34
C SER A 559 -10.08 -5.94 6.99
N GLN A 560 -9.77 -4.65 7.14
CA GLN A 560 -10.68 -3.52 6.90
C GLN A 560 -11.99 -3.62 7.70
N TYR A 561 -11.90 -4.04 8.98
CA TYR A 561 -13.05 -4.33 9.85
C TYR A 561 -13.42 -3.10 10.69
N LEU A 562 -14.28 -2.22 10.15
CA LEU A 562 -14.66 -0.95 10.79
C LEU A 562 -15.23 -1.08 12.22
N PRO A 563 -16.03 -2.10 12.58
CA PRO A 563 -16.48 -2.30 13.97
C PRO A 563 -15.37 -2.64 14.99
N GLY A 564 -14.10 -2.73 14.56
CA GLY A 564 -12.93 -2.79 15.44
C GLY A 564 -12.07 -1.52 15.44
N LEU A 565 -12.28 -0.57 14.53
CA LEU A 565 -11.36 0.54 14.27
C LEU A 565 -11.17 1.46 15.48
N ASP A 566 -12.25 1.82 16.19
CA ASP A 566 -12.16 2.70 17.36
C ASP A 566 -11.28 2.11 18.47
N GLY A 567 -11.30 0.79 18.65
CA GLY A 567 -10.41 0.09 19.59
C GLY A 567 -8.95 0.02 19.13
N ALA A 568 -8.71 0.02 17.81
CA ALA A 568 -7.36 0.15 17.25
C ALA A 568 -6.81 1.58 17.40
N LEU A 569 -7.64 2.60 17.22
CA LEU A 569 -7.29 4.01 17.42
C LEU A 569 -7.14 4.37 18.90
N GLU A 570 -7.97 3.82 19.79
CA GLU A 570 -7.83 3.99 21.24
C GLU A 570 -6.54 3.33 21.74
N PHE A 571 -6.25 2.08 21.35
CA PHE A 571 -4.97 1.46 21.67
C PHE A 571 -3.79 2.29 21.16
N LEU A 572 -3.81 2.72 19.89
CA LEU A 572 -2.77 3.55 19.29
C LEU A 572 -2.50 4.83 20.10
N ASN A 573 -3.56 5.55 20.47
CA ASN A 573 -3.46 6.82 21.18
C ASN A 573 -3.16 6.66 22.69
N SER A 574 -3.29 5.44 23.25
CA SER A 574 -3.04 5.16 24.67
C SER A 574 -1.55 5.07 25.05
N GLN A 575 -0.63 5.07 24.08
CA GLN A 575 0.79 4.77 24.26
C GLN A 575 1.66 5.39 23.15
N GLY A 576 3.00 5.32 23.29
CA GLY A 576 3.97 5.85 22.34
C GLY A 576 5.04 4.88 21.82
N ARG A 577 4.98 3.58 22.17
CA ARG A 577 5.99 2.56 21.77
C ARG A 577 6.04 2.47 20.25
N LEU A 578 7.20 2.74 19.66
CA LEU A 578 7.41 2.81 18.20
C LEU A 578 7.00 1.50 17.50
N GLU A 579 7.32 0.37 18.11
CA GLU A 579 7.02 -0.98 17.62
C GLU A 579 5.52 -1.26 17.42
N TYR A 580 4.64 -0.60 18.18
CA TYR A 580 3.20 -0.66 17.98
C TYR A 580 2.71 0.49 17.09
N THR A 581 3.19 1.70 17.37
CA THR A 581 2.71 2.96 16.80
C THR A 581 2.97 3.03 15.30
N ARG A 582 4.20 2.71 14.87
CA ARG A 582 4.69 2.82 13.50
C ARG A 582 4.04 1.81 12.55
N PRO A 583 3.88 0.52 12.88
CA PRO A 583 3.15 -0.42 12.01
C PRO A 583 1.65 -0.13 11.97
N ILE A 584 1.04 0.31 13.08
CA ILE A 584 -0.38 0.69 13.09
C ILE A 584 -0.61 1.92 12.20
N TYR A 585 0.15 3.01 12.33
CA TYR A 585 -0.03 4.19 11.46
C TYR A 585 0.21 3.86 9.98
N ARG A 586 1.24 3.05 9.66
CA ARG A 586 1.45 2.53 8.29
C ARG A 586 0.22 1.78 7.78
N ALA A 587 -0.36 0.88 8.57
CA ALA A 587 -1.53 0.09 8.17
C ALA A 587 -2.79 0.95 8.03
N LEU A 588 -3.04 1.89 8.95
CA LEU A 588 -4.15 2.84 8.90
C LEU A 588 -4.06 3.76 7.67
N VAL A 589 -2.85 4.24 7.35
CA VAL A 589 -2.57 5.04 6.16
C VAL A 589 -2.65 4.21 4.88
N ALA A 590 -2.42 2.90 4.93
CA ALA A 590 -2.57 2.00 3.79
C ALA A 590 -4.03 1.69 3.42
N TRP A 591 -4.98 1.76 4.38
CA TRP A 591 -6.40 1.53 4.15
C TRP A 591 -7.08 2.80 3.57
N PRO A 592 -7.55 2.80 2.30
CA PRO A 592 -7.97 4.04 1.63
C PRO A 592 -9.08 4.80 2.35
N GLY A 593 -10.23 4.13 2.59
CA GLY A 593 -11.45 4.75 3.13
C GLY A 593 -11.39 5.30 4.56
N ILE A 594 -10.24 5.15 5.25
CA ILE A 594 -9.98 5.78 6.56
C ILE A 594 -8.70 6.63 6.58
N ARG A 595 -7.97 6.74 5.47
CA ARG A 595 -6.68 7.44 5.41
C ARG A 595 -6.79 8.87 5.95
N ALA A 596 -7.87 9.58 5.62
CA ALA A 596 -8.13 10.92 6.13
C ALA A 596 -8.34 10.95 7.66
N GLN A 597 -9.03 9.96 8.23
CA GLN A 597 -9.20 9.80 9.68
C GLN A 597 -7.86 9.51 10.36
N ALA A 598 -7.03 8.64 9.79
CA ALA A 598 -5.69 8.33 10.29
C ALA A 598 -4.76 9.55 10.31
N ILE A 599 -4.71 10.32 9.21
CA ILE A 599 -3.95 11.56 9.08
C ILE A 599 -4.41 12.61 10.10
N ASN A 600 -5.72 12.72 10.34
CA ASN A 600 -6.27 13.66 11.31
C ASN A 600 -6.04 13.22 12.75
N ASN A 601 -6.14 11.92 13.05
CA ASN A 601 -5.78 11.33 14.34
C ASN A 601 -4.31 11.61 14.68
N PHE A 602 -3.40 11.44 13.72
CA PHE A 602 -2.00 11.82 13.90
C PHE A 602 -1.84 13.31 14.25
N LYS A 603 -2.45 14.20 13.46
CA LYS A 603 -2.36 15.66 13.70
C LYS A 603 -2.88 16.07 15.08
N ALA A 604 -3.93 15.40 15.58
CA ALA A 604 -4.49 15.66 16.91
C ALA A 604 -3.58 15.14 18.05
N ASN A 605 -2.96 13.97 17.88
CA ASN A 605 -2.16 13.32 18.93
C ASN A 605 -0.67 13.72 18.91
N ARG A 606 -0.14 14.25 17.80
CA ARG A 606 1.27 14.66 17.63
C ARG A 606 1.83 15.52 18.78
N PRO A 607 1.11 16.49 19.38
CA PRO A 607 1.62 17.28 20.50
C PRO A 607 1.92 16.46 21.78
N TYR A 608 1.36 15.26 21.89
CA TYR A 608 1.48 14.40 23.07
C TYR A 608 2.48 13.23 22.88
N MET A 609 3.03 13.06 21.68
CA MET A 609 4.00 12.01 21.35
C MET A 609 5.43 12.37 21.78
N HIS A 610 6.27 11.36 22.00
CA HIS A 610 7.73 11.57 22.10
C HIS A 610 8.27 12.23 20.81
N PRO A 611 9.24 13.17 20.88
CA PRO A 611 9.77 13.84 19.69
C PRO A 611 10.24 12.88 18.59
N THR A 612 10.94 11.79 18.94
CA THR A 612 11.37 10.73 18.00
C THR A 612 10.17 10.05 17.33
N THR A 613 9.14 9.66 18.09
CA THR A 613 7.90 9.07 17.55
C THR A 613 7.21 10.06 16.60
N ALA A 614 7.05 11.32 17.00
CA ALA A 614 6.46 12.36 16.16
C ALA A 614 7.28 12.62 14.87
N LYS A 615 8.61 12.51 14.91
CA LYS A 615 9.51 12.61 13.74
C LYS A 615 9.30 11.45 12.77
N GLN A 616 9.26 10.21 13.26
CA GLN A 616 9.10 9.03 12.39
C GLN A 616 7.71 8.96 11.77
N GLU A 617 6.65 9.20 12.55
CA GLU A 617 5.27 9.14 12.04
C GLU A 617 4.93 10.28 11.07
N VAL A 618 5.56 11.46 11.17
CA VAL A 618 5.45 12.51 10.14
C VAL A 618 5.81 11.96 8.76
N ALA A 619 6.88 11.16 8.63
CA ALA A 619 7.28 10.62 7.33
C ALA A 619 6.22 9.67 6.73
N ILE A 620 5.58 8.84 7.56
CA ILE A 620 4.52 7.91 7.15
C ILE A 620 3.25 8.68 6.76
N VAL A 621 2.87 9.69 7.53
CA VAL A 621 1.66 10.49 7.34
C VAL A 621 1.81 11.53 6.22
N SER A 622 3.02 12.02 5.93
CA SER A 622 3.30 12.95 4.83
C SER A 622 3.48 12.24 3.49
N ASN A 623 4.12 11.05 3.46
CA ASN A 623 4.21 10.23 2.25
C ASN A 623 2.87 9.58 1.85
N ALA A 624 1.79 9.78 2.63
CA ALA A 624 0.43 9.27 2.43
C ALA A 624 -0.32 9.82 1.19
N ALA A 625 0.39 10.44 0.24
CA ALA A 625 -0.18 10.81 -1.05
C ALA A 625 -0.73 9.56 -1.75
N ILE A 626 -1.90 9.69 -2.40
CA ILE A 626 -2.59 8.55 -3.04
C ILE A 626 -1.67 7.89 -4.06
N HIS A 627 -1.15 6.71 -3.71
CA HIS A 627 -0.40 5.82 -4.59
C HIS A 627 -1.41 5.01 -5.39
N ASP A 628 -1.25 4.98 -6.72
CA ASP A 628 -2.00 4.08 -7.56
C ASP A 628 -1.36 2.68 -7.47
N PRO A 629 -2.04 1.63 -7.01
CA PRO A 629 -1.45 0.27 -6.96
C PRO A 629 -1.14 -0.30 -8.35
N SER A 630 -1.58 0.38 -9.41
CA SER A 630 -1.45 0.00 -10.81
C SER A 630 -0.25 0.67 -11.52
N SER A 631 0.50 1.56 -10.85
CA SER A 631 1.59 2.35 -11.45
C SER A 631 2.79 2.46 -10.51
N GLU A 632 4.00 2.37 -11.05
CA GLU A 632 5.28 2.54 -10.34
C GLU A 632 5.90 3.93 -10.57
N ALA A 633 5.28 4.75 -11.42
CA ALA A 633 5.65 6.15 -11.62
C ALA A 633 5.52 6.98 -10.32
N ASN A 634 6.25 8.10 -10.24
CA ASN A 634 6.28 8.98 -9.06
C ASN A 634 5.59 10.35 -9.24
N PRO A 635 4.25 10.41 -9.47
CA PRO A 635 3.47 11.63 -9.67
C PRO A 635 3.36 12.55 -8.44
N ASN A 636 4.00 12.17 -7.33
CA ASN A 636 4.09 13.00 -6.12
C ASN A 636 5.37 13.88 -6.12
N LEU A 637 6.34 13.56 -6.98
CA LEU A 637 7.63 14.27 -7.10
C LEU A 637 7.75 14.97 -8.47
N HIS A 638 7.36 14.27 -9.54
CA HIS A 638 7.42 14.74 -10.92
C HIS A 638 6.06 14.55 -11.58
N VAL A 639 5.48 15.54 -12.26
CA VAL A 639 4.17 15.43 -12.92
C VAL A 639 4.26 15.85 -14.38
N ILE A 640 3.81 14.99 -15.29
CA ILE A 640 3.67 15.31 -16.72
C ILE A 640 2.61 16.42 -16.90
N GLN A 641 2.97 17.46 -17.64
CA GLN A 641 2.10 18.58 -18.00
C GLN A 641 1.72 18.57 -19.48
N HIS A 642 2.66 18.18 -20.35
CA HIS A 642 2.45 18.05 -21.80
C HIS A 642 3.28 16.90 -22.38
N VAL A 643 2.81 16.28 -23.46
CA VAL A 643 3.54 15.26 -24.23
C VAL A 643 3.51 15.60 -25.72
N ASP A 644 4.68 15.63 -26.36
CA ASP A 644 4.84 15.88 -27.79
C ASP A 644 5.41 14.62 -28.46
N PHE A 645 4.66 14.05 -29.41
CA PHE A 645 4.97 12.78 -30.07
C PHE A 645 5.50 13.02 -31.49
N ASP A 646 6.63 12.40 -31.87
CA ASP A 646 7.07 12.27 -33.26
C ASP A 646 7.31 10.79 -33.57
N LEU A 647 6.28 10.13 -34.12
CA LEU A 647 6.17 8.66 -34.21
C LEU A 647 5.91 8.18 -35.64
N LYS A 648 6.51 7.06 -36.00
CA LYS A 648 6.26 6.28 -37.22
C LYS A 648 5.44 5.03 -36.91
N ILE A 649 4.40 4.77 -37.69
CA ILE A 649 3.64 3.50 -37.72
C ILE A 649 4.21 2.61 -38.82
N ASP A 650 4.74 1.45 -38.47
CA ASP A 650 5.35 0.51 -39.43
C ASP A 650 4.65 -0.86 -39.40
N PHE A 651 3.92 -1.17 -40.48
CA PHE A 651 3.12 -2.40 -40.59
C PHE A 651 3.94 -3.65 -40.92
N ASP A 652 5.11 -3.51 -41.55
CA ASP A 652 5.98 -4.65 -41.91
C ASP A 652 6.71 -5.18 -40.68
N THR A 653 7.17 -4.28 -39.82
CA THR A 653 7.78 -4.63 -38.52
C THR A 653 6.75 -4.80 -37.39
N LYS A 654 5.51 -4.33 -37.59
CA LYS A 654 4.44 -4.24 -36.57
C LYS A 654 4.91 -3.47 -35.33
N THR A 655 5.49 -2.28 -35.55
CA THR A 655 5.99 -1.38 -34.50
C THR A 655 5.50 0.06 -34.63
N VAL A 656 5.31 0.74 -33.50
CA VAL A 656 5.27 2.20 -33.42
C VAL A 656 6.61 2.65 -32.83
N SER A 657 7.30 3.58 -33.49
CA SER A 657 8.68 3.95 -33.12
C SER A 657 8.98 5.42 -33.40
N GLY A 658 9.87 6.02 -32.61
CA GLY A 658 10.24 7.42 -32.75
C GLY A 658 10.59 8.07 -31.41
N ASN A 659 10.26 9.36 -31.27
CA ASN A 659 10.56 10.15 -30.08
C ASN A 659 9.28 10.56 -29.36
N VAL A 660 9.33 10.56 -28.03
CA VAL A 660 8.34 11.25 -27.19
C VAL A 660 9.04 12.26 -26.29
N LYS A 661 8.58 13.52 -26.34
CA LYS A 661 9.08 14.63 -25.53
C LYS A 661 8.08 14.96 -24.44
N ILE A 662 8.48 14.72 -23.20
CA ILE A 662 7.65 14.82 -22.00
C ILE A 662 8.04 16.10 -21.24
N MET A 663 7.09 17.02 -21.11
CA MET A 663 7.24 18.25 -20.33
C MET A 663 6.78 18.00 -18.89
N ILE A 664 7.68 18.22 -17.93
CA ILE A 664 7.53 17.77 -16.54
C ILE A 664 7.60 18.97 -15.60
N GLU A 665 6.79 18.94 -14.54
CA GLU A 665 6.85 19.87 -13.40
C GLU A 665 7.27 19.12 -12.13
N GLN A 666 8.26 19.64 -11.42
CA GLN A 666 8.70 19.11 -10.13
C GLN A 666 7.83 19.68 -9.01
N ILE A 667 7.16 18.80 -8.27
CA ILE A 667 6.17 19.15 -7.23
C ILE A 667 6.83 19.29 -5.86
N ASP A 668 7.76 18.40 -5.53
CA ASP A 668 8.55 18.48 -4.29
C ASP A 668 9.97 18.96 -4.60
N THR A 669 10.33 20.11 -4.03
CA THR A 669 11.68 20.71 -4.09
C THR A 669 12.38 20.70 -2.72
N SER A 670 11.78 20.08 -1.70
CA SER A 670 12.27 20.03 -0.32
C SER A 670 13.15 18.82 -0.01
N THR A 671 13.15 17.82 -0.87
CA THR A 671 13.93 16.58 -0.73
C THR A 671 15.39 16.78 -1.13
N GLU A 672 16.31 16.66 -0.15
CA GLU A 672 17.77 16.76 -0.38
C GLU A 672 18.32 15.63 -1.29
N LYS A 673 17.61 14.50 -1.39
CA LYS A 673 17.91 13.44 -2.37
C LYS A 673 16.98 13.54 -3.56
N GLN A 674 17.58 13.74 -4.73
CA GLN A 674 16.91 13.73 -6.02
C GLN A 674 16.57 12.29 -6.42
N GLU A 675 15.36 11.82 -6.10
CA GLU A 675 14.86 10.57 -6.67
C GLU A 675 14.79 10.65 -8.21
N PRO A 676 15.03 9.56 -8.94
CA PRO A 676 14.89 9.55 -10.40
C PRO A 676 13.44 9.82 -10.82
N LEU A 677 13.25 10.35 -12.01
CA LEU A 677 11.95 10.32 -12.68
C LEU A 677 11.59 8.85 -12.97
N LYS A 678 10.42 8.40 -12.52
CA LYS A 678 9.90 7.06 -12.82
C LYS A 678 8.75 7.15 -13.83
N LEU A 679 8.84 6.34 -14.88
CA LEU A 679 7.79 6.13 -15.89
C LEU A 679 7.52 4.62 -16.01
N ASP A 680 6.24 4.25 -16.17
CA ASP A 680 5.83 2.89 -16.49
C ASP A 680 6.16 2.57 -17.96
N ILE A 681 6.71 1.38 -18.22
CA ILE A 681 6.91 0.81 -19.56
C ILE A 681 6.53 -0.67 -19.60
N LYS A 682 6.11 -1.17 -20.76
CA LYS A 682 5.78 -2.58 -20.98
C LYS A 682 5.88 -2.88 -22.47
N ASP A 683 6.60 -3.94 -22.86
CA ASP A 683 6.74 -4.34 -24.27
C ASP A 683 7.27 -3.19 -25.18
N ILE A 684 8.16 -2.36 -24.64
CA ILE A 684 8.83 -1.22 -25.30
C ILE A 684 10.34 -1.35 -25.15
N ASN A 685 11.07 -1.12 -26.24
CA ASN A 685 12.53 -0.95 -26.25
C ASN A 685 12.86 0.55 -26.17
N VAL A 686 13.53 0.99 -25.11
CA VAL A 686 14.08 2.36 -25.00
C VAL A 686 15.51 2.35 -25.53
N SER A 687 15.83 3.21 -26.50
CA SER A 687 17.15 3.26 -27.13
C SER A 687 18.02 4.43 -26.63
N ARG A 688 17.41 5.58 -26.34
CA ARG A 688 18.10 6.79 -25.86
C ARG A 688 17.15 7.66 -25.02
N VAL A 689 17.72 8.32 -24.01
CA VAL A 689 17.04 9.37 -23.24
C VAL A 689 17.91 10.62 -23.25
N THR A 690 17.29 11.78 -23.44
CA THR A 690 17.94 13.09 -23.25
C THR A 690 17.12 13.98 -22.32
N LEU A 691 17.81 14.87 -21.60
CA LEU A 691 17.27 15.84 -20.67
C LEU A 691 17.75 17.22 -21.11
N ASN A 692 16.81 18.09 -21.53
CA ASN A 692 17.13 19.37 -22.16
C ASN A 692 18.19 19.21 -23.30
N ASP A 693 17.94 18.24 -24.19
CA ASP A 693 18.75 17.86 -25.35
C ASP A 693 20.15 17.25 -25.06
N ALA A 694 20.57 17.14 -23.79
CA ALA A 694 21.78 16.42 -23.38
C ALA A 694 21.48 14.94 -23.04
N PRO A 695 22.30 13.95 -23.46
CA PRO A 695 22.14 12.54 -23.06
C PRO A 695 22.16 12.37 -21.53
N VAL A 696 21.32 11.47 -21.01
CA VAL A 696 21.22 11.17 -19.58
C VAL A 696 21.07 9.68 -19.32
N ASP A 697 21.69 9.19 -18.25
CA ASP A 697 21.60 7.80 -17.82
C ASP A 697 20.17 7.43 -17.39
N PHE A 698 19.76 6.23 -17.78
CA PHE A 698 18.52 5.60 -17.35
C PHE A 698 18.75 4.13 -17.00
N GLU A 699 17.91 3.62 -16.11
CA GLU A 699 17.87 2.22 -15.70
C GLU A 699 16.45 1.67 -15.90
N ILE A 700 16.32 0.39 -16.26
CA ILE A 700 15.04 -0.29 -16.39
C ILE A 700 15.01 -1.43 -15.37
N HIS A 701 14.03 -1.41 -14.48
CA HIS A 701 13.82 -2.45 -13.47
C HIS A 701 12.49 -3.16 -13.72
N PRO A 702 12.32 -4.44 -13.36
CA PRO A 702 10.99 -5.05 -13.28
C PRO A 702 10.13 -4.28 -12.28
N GLY A 703 8.83 -4.13 -12.56
CA GLY A 703 7.88 -3.60 -11.56
C GLY A 703 7.72 -4.57 -10.39
N SER A 704 7.25 -4.08 -9.23
CA SER A 704 7.08 -4.89 -8.00
C SER A 704 6.14 -6.09 -8.19
N TYR A 705 5.32 -6.08 -9.24
CA TYR A 705 4.47 -7.18 -9.66
C TYR A 705 4.54 -7.37 -11.19
N PRO A 706 4.61 -8.63 -11.70
CA PRO A 706 4.65 -8.91 -13.14
C PRO A 706 3.46 -8.35 -13.95
N ALA A 707 2.35 -8.01 -13.29
CA ALA A 707 1.21 -7.34 -13.91
C ALA A 707 1.59 -5.96 -14.49
N LEU A 708 2.43 -5.20 -13.79
CA LEU A 708 2.66 -3.78 -14.05
C LEU A 708 3.63 -3.50 -15.21
N GLY A 709 4.46 -4.49 -15.59
CA GLY A 709 5.50 -4.36 -16.61
C GLY A 709 6.86 -4.05 -15.99
N SER A 710 7.46 -2.93 -16.38
CA SER A 710 8.79 -2.48 -15.94
C SER A 710 8.79 -0.97 -15.72
N VAL A 711 9.80 -0.48 -15.00
CA VAL A 711 9.91 0.91 -14.56
C VAL A 711 11.17 1.51 -15.18
N LEU A 712 11.00 2.58 -15.93
CA LEU A 712 12.07 3.39 -16.50
C LEU A 712 12.44 4.49 -15.49
N CYS A 713 13.61 4.35 -14.88
CA CYS A 713 14.20 5.30 -13.93
C CYS A 713 15.21 6.21 -14.64
N ILE A 714 14.93 7.52 -14.72
CA ILE A 714 15.77 8.50 -15.42
C ILE A 714 16.43 9.45 -14.40
N LYS A 715 17.76 9.58 -14.47
CA LYS A 715 18.56 10.34 -13.49
C LYS A 715 18.55 11.85 -13.76
N VAL A 716 17.41 12.50 -13.48
CA VAL A 716 17.18 13.92 -13.83
C VAL A 716 18.04 14.93 -13.06
N GLY A 717 18.54 14.58 -11.87
CA GLY A 717 19.37 15.47 -11.04
C GLY A 717 18.63 16.76 -10.61
N LYS A 718 19.38 17.82 -10.31
CA LYS A 718 18.81 19.10 -9.87
C LYS A 718 18.38 19.96 -11.05
N GLN A 719 17.09 19.91 -11.38
CA GLN A 719 16.48 20.70 -12.45
C GLN A 719 15.89 22.04 -11.97
N ALA A 720 15.46 22.86 -12.93
CA ALA A 720 14.46 23.89 -12.67
C ALA A 720 13.09 23.24 -12.39
N SER A 721 12.15 23.99 -11.81
CA SER A 721 10.82 23.47 -11.46
C SER A 721 10.00 22.94 -12.63
N LYS A 722 10.39 23.25 -13.88
CA LYS A 722 9.92 22.57 -15.09
C LYS A 722 11.10 22.22 -16.00
N PHE A 723 11.07 21.04 -16.61
CA PHE A 723 12.11 20.54 -17.52
C PHE A 723 11.52 19.64 -18.61
N ALA A 724 12.32 19.29 -19.62
CA ALA A 724 11.91 18.44 -20.74
C ALA A 724 12.80 17.20 -20.86
N VAL A 725 12.16 16.02 -20.97
CA VAL A 725 12.83 14.74 -21.25
C VAL A 725 12.40 14.27 -22.63
N VAL A 726 13.33 13.88 -23.50
CA VAL A 726 13.03 13.22 -24.78
C VAL A 726 13.47 11.77 -24.70
N ILE A 727 12.58 10.86 -25.09
CA ILE A 727 12.82 9.41 -25.06
C ILE A 727 12.63 8.86 -26.47
N GLU A 728 13.68 8.22 -26.99
CA GLU A 728 13.67 7.54 -28.28
C GLU A 728 13.41 6.04 -28.05
N TYR A 729 12.38 5.49 -28.70
CA TYR A 729 11.88 4.15 -28.38
C TYR A 729 11.18 3.46 -29.56
N SER A 730 10.94 2.16 -29.41
CA SER A 730 10.01 1.38 -30.25
C SER A 730 9.16 0.42 -29.42
N THR A 731 7.87 0.29 -29.76
CA THR A 731 7.03 -0.80 -29.26
C THR A 731 7.46 -2.13 -29.88
N THR A 732 7.19 -3.25 -29.23
CA THR A 732 7.29 -4.58 -29.86
C THR A 732 5.96 -4.97 -30.52
N PRO A 733 5.93 -6.03 -31.37
CA PRO A 733 4.68 -6.62 -31.87
C PRO A 733 3.80 -7.27 -30.79
N GLN A 734 4.28 -7.38 -29.55
CA GLN A 734 3.55 -7.91 -28.39
C GLN A 734 2.87 -6.81 -27.56
N ALA A 735 3.14 -5.54 -27.86
CA ALA A 735 2.67 -4.38 -27.11
C ALA A 735 1.15 -4.39 -26.84
N SER A 736 0.77 -4.55 -25.58
CA SER A 736 -0.61 -4.86 -25.18
C SER A 736 -1.67 -3.81 -25.56
N ALA A 737 -1.26 -2.56 -25.83
CA ALA A 737 -2.14 -1.51 -26.34
C ALA A 737 -2.51 -1.66 -27.81
N LEU A 738 -1.73 -2.37 -28.63
CA LEU A 738 -1.83 -2.35 -30.09
C LEU A 738 -2.44 -3.64 -30.64
N GLN A 739 -3.48 -3.53 -31.49
CA GLN A 739 -3.85 -4.62 -32.39
C GLN A 739 -3.48 -4.29 -33.84
N TRP A 740 -2.51 -5.04 -34.37
CA TRP A 740 -2.14 -5.06 -35.77
C TRP A 740 -3.00 -6.07 -36.53
N LEU A 741 -3.72 -5.59 -37.54
CA LEU A 741 -4.62 -6.38 -38.37
C LEU A 741 -4.07 -6.46 -39.80
N GLU A 742 -3.91 -7.67 -40.30
CA GLU A 742 -3.56 -7.92 -41.70
C GLU A 742 -4.79 -7.75 -42.60
N ALA A 743 -4.58 -7.49 -43.89
CA ALA A 743 -5.66 -7.08 -44.80
C ALA A 743 -6.88 -8.01 -44.75
N GLN A 744 -6.69 -9.34 -44.73
CA GLN A 744 -7.79 -10.31 -44.67
C GLN A 744 -8.67 -10.25 -43.39
N MET A 745 -8.23 -9.52 -42.36
CA MET A 745 -8.95 -9.33 -41.08
C MET A 745 -9.84 -8.07 -41.07
N THR A 746 -9.69 -7.19 -42.07
CA THR A 746 -10.52 -5.99 -42.23
C THR A 746 -11.84 -6.33 -42.97
N ALA A 747 -12.85 -5.47 -42.85
CA ALA A 747 -14.14 -5.68 -43.52
C ALA A 747 -14.01 -5.64 -45.04
N ASP A 748 -13.19 -4.72 -45.57
CA ASP A 748 -12.97 -4.53 -47.00
C ASP A 748 -11.95 -5.51 -47.59
N LYS A 749 -11.10 -6.13 -46.76
CA LYS A 749 -10.07 -7.13 -47.12
C LYS A 749 -8.94 -6.66 -48.04
N ARG A 750 -8.71 -5.34 -48.12
CA ARG A 750 -7.79 -4.70 -49.08
C ARG A 750 -6.53 -4.11 -48.45
N SER A 751 -6.65 -3.52 -47.27
CA SER A 751 -5.60 -2.74 -46.59
C SER A 751 -5.42 -3.23 -45.16
N PRO A 752 -4.20 -3.13 -44.57
CA PRO A 752 -3.99 -3.44 -43.15
C PRO A 752 -4.60 -2.36 -42.25
N PHE A 753 -4.75 -2.66 -40.96
CA PHE A 753 -5.35 -1.75 -39.98
C PHE A 753 -4.62 -1.84 -38.63
N LEU A 754 -4.48 -0.70 -37.94
CA LEU A 754 -3.98 -0.61 -36.56
C LEU A 754 -4.98 0.18 -35.72
N PHE A 755 -5.22 -0.27 -34.49
CA PHE A 755 -5.82 0.57 -33.44
C PHE A 755 -5.15 0.34 -32.09
N THR A 756 -5.24 1.37 -31.23
CA THR A 756 -4.88 1.31 -29.81
C THR A 756 -6.07 1.04 -28.90
N GLN A 757 -5.83 0.40 -27.76
CA GLN A 757 -6.72 0.41 -26.59
C GLN A 757 -5.87 0.63 -25.33
N CYS A 758 -5.95 1.83 -24.72
CA CYS A 758 -5.07 2.23 -23.64
C CYS A 758 -5.65 2.04 -22.22
N GLN A 759 -6.98 2.11 -22.06
CA GLN A 759 -7.66 1.80 -20.79
C GLN A 759 -7.53 0.30 -20.46
N ALA A 760 -7.07 -0.09 -19.27
CA ALA A 760 -6.76 0.74 -18.10
C ALA A 760 -5.28 1.15 -17.95
N ILE A 761 -4.35 0.22 -18.15
CA ILE A 761 -2.90 0.40 -17.91
C ILE A 761 -2.07 -0.11 -19.11
N HIS A 762 -2.54 0.17 -20.31
CA HIS A 762 -1.85 -0.22 -21.54
C HIS A 762 -1.08 0.93 -22.19
N ALA A 763 -1.29 2.20 -21.81
CA ALA A 763 -0.59 3.34 -22.42
C ALA A 763 0.94 3.21 -22.26
N ARG A 764 1.42 2.61 -21.16
CA ARG A 764 2.83 2.18 -20.95
C ARG A 764 3.39 1.19 -21.99
N SER A 765 2.54 0.62 -22.85
CA SER A 765 2.93 -0.20 -24.01
C SER A 765 2.72 0.48 -25.36
N LEU A 766 2.22 1.72 -25.38
CA LEU A 766 2.28 2.63 -26.52
C LEU A 766 3.46 3.60 -26.41
N PHE A 767 3.76 4.10 -25.20
CA PHE A 767 4.89 5.00 -24.91
C PHE A 767 5.27 5.00 -23.42
N PRO A 768 6.51 5.34 -23.05
CA PRO A 768 6.90 5.54 -21.65
C PRO A 768 6.15 6.72 -21.01
N CYS A 769 5.41 6.48 -19.93
CA CYS A 769 4.55 7.50 -19.32
C CYS A 769 4.30 7.27 -17.82
N GLN A 770 3.67 8.25 -17.15
CA GLN A 770 3.08 8.03 -15.83
C GLN A 770 1.69 7.42 -16.04
N ASP A 771 1.60 6.09 -16.06
CA ASP A 771 0.42 5.39 -16.59
C ASP A 771 -0.64 5.15 -15.50
N THR A 772 -1.13 6.27 -14.96
CA THR A 772 -2.13 6.37 -13.89
C THR A 772 -3.12 7.48 -14.21
N PRO A 773 -4.45 7.25 -14.00
CA PRO A 773 -5.46 8.28 -14.24
C PRO A 773 -5.34 9.48 -13.30
N LYS A 774 -4.51 9.41 -12.25
CA LYS A 774 -4.16 10.53 -11.36
C LYS A 774 -3.52 11.71 -12.10
N VAL A 775 -2.74 11.44 -13.16
CA VAL A 775 -2.01 12.45 -13.93
C VAL A 775 -2.81 12.80 -15.18
N LYS A 776 -3.01 14.10 -15.45
CA LYS A 776 -3.60 14.58 -16.72
C LYS A 776 -2.69 15.58 -17.40
N PHE A 777 -2.53 15.49 -18.72
CA PHE A 777 -1.68 16.35 -19.52
C PHE A 777 -2.32 16.68 -20.87
N THR A 778 -1.86 17.74 -21.53
CA THR A 778 -2.20 18.02 -22.94
C THR A 778 -1.21 17.32 -23.87
N TYR A 779 -1.52 17.14 -25.15
CA TYR A 779 -0.55 16.54 -26.07
C TYR A 779 -0.56 17.10 -27.49
N THR A 780 0.57 16.98 -28.18
CA THR A 780 0.71 17.18 -29.63
C THR A 780 1.30 15.94 -30.27
N ALA A 781 1.03 15.72 -31.56
CA ALA A 781 1.59 14.58 -32.28
C ALA A 781 1.86 14.87 -33.76
N LYS A 782 3.05 14.49 -34.24
CA LYS A 782 3.39 14.18 -35.63
C LYS A 782 3.40 12.66 -35.77
N ILE A 783 2.53 12.12 -36.63
CA ILE A 783 2.47 10.69 -36.94
C ILE A 783 2.82 10.48 -38.42
N LEU A 784 3.87 9.70 -38.69
CA LEU A 784 4.29 9.28 -40.01
C LEU A 784 3.71 7.87 -40.31
N ALA A 785 2.92 7.76 -41.38
CA ALA A 785 2.23 6.52 -41.77
C ALA A 785 2.27 6.31 -43.30
N PRO A 786 1.93 5.10 -43.81
CA PRO A 786 1.84 4.88 -45.26
C PRO A 786 0.84 5.86 -45.91
N ALA A 787 1.25 6.54 -46.98
CA ALA A 787 0.54 7.68 -47.56
C ALA A 787 -0.87 7.37 -48.12
N ASN A 788 -1.21 6.08 -48.27
CA ASN A 788 -2.51 5.60 -48.72
C ASN A 788 -3.49 5.27 -47.56
N LEU A 789 -3.08 5.44 -46.31
CA LEU A 789 -3.90 5.16 -45.12
C LEU A 789 -4.24 6.46 -44.37
N GLN A 790 -5.38 6.49 -43.71
CA GLN A 790 -5.79 7.62 -42.87
C GLN A 790 -5.42 7.36 -41.41
N VAL A 791 -4.59 8.25 -40.84
CA VAL A 791 -4.40 8.32 -39.38
C VAL A 791 -5.47 9.19 -38.72
N LEU A 792 -5.97 8.73 -37.58
CA LEU A 792 -6.84 9.42 -36.63
C LEU A 792 -6.33 9.26 -35.19
N MET A 793 -6.63 10.21 -34.30
CA MET A 793 -6.29 10.18 -32.87
C MET A 793 -7.40 10.81 -32.01
N SER A 794 -7.35 10.66 -30.68
CA SER A 794 -8.20 11.39 -29.71
C SER A 794 -7.81 12.87 -29.53
N ALA A 795 -7.58 13.54 -30.67
CA ALA A 795 -7.00 14.87 -30.77
C ALA A 795 -7.40 15.56 -32.10
N THR A 796 -7.36 16.88 -32.09
CA THR A 796 -7.83 17.70 -33.22
C THR A 796 -6.78 17.67 -34.32
N LYS A 797 -7.17 17.20 -35.50
CA LYS A 797 -6.28 17.14 -36.68
C LYS A 797 -6.00 18.54 -37.20
N SER A 798 -4.73 18.88 -37.39
CA SER A 798 -4.29 20.16 -37.94
C SER A 798 -4.38 20.14 -39.47
N ASN A 799 -4.79 21.28 -40.05
CA ASN A 799 -4.80 21.52 -41.51
C ASN A 799 -3.40 21.87 -42.07
N SER A 800 -2.35 21.87 -41.23
CA SER A 800 -0.97 22.15 -41.65
C SER A 800 -0.38 21.02 -42.49
N THR A 801 -0.33 21.21 -43.81
CA THR A 801 0.36 20.31 -44.74
C THR A 801 1.85 20.64 -44.82
N SER A 802 2.69 19.77 -44.25
CA SER A 802 4.13 19.78 -44.52
C SER A 802 4.44 19.14 -45.88
N SER A 803 5.39 19.69 -46.62
CA SER A 803 5.89 19.11 -47.88
C SER A 803 6.91 17.96 -47.69
N GLU A 804 7.05 17.43 -46.47
CA GLU A 804 7.86 16.24 -46.13
C GLU A 804 7.22 14.92 -46.60
N VAL A 805 6.78 14.84 -47.86
CA VAL A 805 6.33 13.58 -48.47
C VAL A 805 7.56 12.83 -48.99
N GLN A 806 8.05 11.88 -48.18
CA GLN A 806 8.94 10.83 -48.68
C GLN A 806 8.12 9.84 -49.52
N GLU A 807 8.74 9.14 -50.48
CA GLU A 807 8.01 8.18 -51.31
C GLU A 807 7.28 7.14 -50.44
N ASN A 808 5.95 7.07 -50.63
CA ASN A 808 5.00 6.21 -49.92
C ASN A 808 4.68 6.57 -48.45
N TRP A 809 5.18 7.68 -47.90
CA TRP A 809 4.92 8.09 -46.50
C TRP A 809 4.23 9.47 -46.39
N GLY A 810 3.26 9.58 -45.48
CA GLY A 810 2.51 10.80 -45.18
C GLY A 810 2.59 11.17 -43.69
N ALA A 811 2.78 12.46 -43.41
CA ALA A 811 2.80 13.00 -42.05
C ALA A 811 1.43 13.59 -41.66
N HIS A 812 0.97 13.30 -40.45
CA HIS A 812 -0.29 13.77 -39.89
C HIS A 812 -0.05 14.47 -38.55
N TYR A 813 -0.69 15.63 -38.36
CA TYR A 813 -0.47 16.49 -37.19
C TYR A 813 -1.73 16.61 -36.34
N PHE A 814 -1.61 16.47 -35.02
CA PHE A 814 -2.73 16.51 -34.07
C PHE A 814 -2.39 17.32 -32.80
N PHE A 815 -3.41 17.87 -32.15
CA PHE A 815 -3.29 18.53 -30.84
C PHE A 815 -4.50 18.26 -29.93
N GLN A 816 -4.25 18.03 -28.64
CA GLN A 816 -5.25 17.88 -27.59
C GLN A 816 -5.02 18.94 -26.51
N ASN A 817 -5.89 19.95 -26.48
CA ASN A 817 -5.75 21.15 -25.64
C ASN A 817 -6.43 21.03 -24.27
N VAL A 818 -7.27 20.03 -24.05
CA VAL A 818 -7.86 19.71 -22.73
C VAL A 818 -6.98 18.67 -22.04
N ARG A 819 -6.74 18.77 -20.73
CA ARG A 819 -5.88 17.81 -20.02
C ARG A 819 -6.56 16.44 -19.95
N VAL A 820 -5.90 15.40 -20.46
CA VAL A 820 -6.35 14.01 -20.46
C VAL A 820 -5.39 13.09 -19.69
N PRO A 821 -5.88 12.04 -19.01
CA PRO A 821 -5.03 10.96 -18.50
C PRO A 821 -4.47 10.07 -19.61
N SER A 822 -3.40 9.32 -19.31
CA SER A 822 -2.69 8.44 -20.25
C SER A 822 -3.60 7.49 -21.03
N TYR A 823 -4.62 6.95 -20.35
CA TYR A 823 -5.51 5.93 -20.89
C TYR A 823 -6.44 6.41 -22.01
N LEU A 824 -6.62 7.73 -22.17
CA LEU A 824 -7.43 8.34 -23.23
C LEU A 824 -6.66 8.67 -24.51
N ILE A 825 -5.35 8.37 -24.57
CA ILE A 825 -4.58 8.49 -25.80
C ILE A 825 -4.98 7.35 -26.74
N ALA A 826 -5.51 7.72 -27.90
CA ALA A 826 -5.90 6.78 -28.93
C ALA A 826 -5.29 7.16 -30.28
N LEU A 827 -5.01 6.12 -31.06
CA LEU A 827 -4.43 6.16 -32.40
C LEU A 827 -5.06 5.04 -33.24
N ALA A 828 -5.48 5.37 -34.46
CA ALA A 828 -5.89 4.40 -35.46
C ALA A 828 -5.31 4.75 -36.82
N CYS A 829 -4.99 3.74 -37.61
CA CYS A 829 -4.43 3.89 -38.96
C CYS A 829 -4.96 2.76 -39.87
N GLY A 830 -5.56 3.11 -41.00
CA GLY A 830 -6.10 2.13 -41.95
C GLY A 830 -6.78 2.77 -43.15
N GLU A 831 -7.41 1.97 -44.00
CA GLU A 831 -8.24 2.48 -45.09
C GLU A 831 -9.61 2.90 -44.53
N LEU A 832 -9.71 4.18 -44.17
CA LEU A 832 -10.90 4.80 -43.60
C LEU A 832 -11.45 5.87 -44.56
N ASN A 833 -12.76 6.03 -44.55
CA ASN A 833 -13.50 7.15 -45.13
C ASN A 833 -14.47 7.69 -44.06
N ASP A 834 -14.96 8.92 -44.26
CA ASP A 834 -15.82 9.59 -43.29
C ASP A 834 -17.12 10.16 -43.88
N SER A 835 -18.12 10.32 -43.01
CA SER A 835 -19.42 10.92 -43.32
C SER A 835 -19.87 11.81 -42.16
N PRO A 836 -20.47 12.99 -42.43
CA PRO A 836 -21.19 13.71 -41.40
C PRO A 836 -22.36 12.86 -40.87
N ILE A 837 -22.60 12.93 -39.57
CA ILE A 837 -23.77 12.35 -38.87
C ILE A 837 -24.53 13.41 -38.06
N GLY A 838 -23.94 14.60 -37.92
CA GLY A 838 -24.54 15.79 -37.32
C GLY A 838 -23.85 17.07 -37.81
N LEU A 839 -24.09 18.17 -37.11
CA LEU A 839 -23.45 19.47 -37.34
C LEU A 839 -21.99 19.48 -36.83
N ASN A 840 -21.75 18.85 -35.68
CA ASN A 840 -20.44 18.82 -34.99
C ASN A 840 -19.83 17.41 -34.88
N SER A 841 -20.42 16.43 -35.59
CA SER A 841 -20.15 15.00 -35.41
C SER A 841 -20.01 14.28 -36.76
N ARG A 842 -18.94 13.50 -36.91
CA ARG A 842 -18.67 12.63 -38.08
C ARG A 842 -18.55 11.16 -37.65
N VAL A 843 -18.76 10.25 -38.57
CA VAL A 843 -18.35 8.85 -38.41
C VAL A 843 -17.27 8.49 -39.41
N TYR A 844 -16.21 7.85 -38.93
CA TYR A 844 -15.16 7.20 -39.72
C TYR A 844 -15.39 5.69 -39.70
N ALA A 845 -15.21 5.03 -40.84
CA ALA A 845 -15.24 3.56 -40.94
C ALA A 845 -14.54 3.10 -42.23
N GLU A 846 -14.31 1.79 -42.35
CA GLU A 846 -13.93 1.18 -43.63
C GLU A 846 -15.01 1.46 -44.71
N PRO A 847 -14.64 1.55 -46.00
CA PRO A 847 -15.56 1.97 -47.06
C PRO A 847 -16.87 1.15 -47.18
N SER A 848 -16.84 -0.17 -46.96
CA SER A 848 -18.07 -1.00 -46.94
C SER A 848 -18.95 -0.78 -45.69
N VAL A 849 -18.34 -0.31 -44.60
CA VAL A 849 -18.99 -0.13 -43.28
C VAL A 849 -19.60 1.27 -43.15
N LEU A 850 -19.00 2.29 -43.76
CA LEU A 850 -19.41 3.69 -43.64
C LEU A 850 -20.90 3.94 -43.96
N PRO A 851 -21.51 3.40 -45.04
CA PRO A 851 -22.90 3.72 -45.40
C PRO A 851 -23.94 3.17 -44.42
N ARG A 852 -23.62 2.12 -43.63
CA ARG A 852 -24.49 1.65 -42.54
C ARG A 852 -24.25 2.45 -41.25
N ALA A 853 -22.99 2.77 -40.94
CA ALA A 853 -22.64 3.54 -39.75
C ALA A 853 -23.23 4.96 -39.78
N ALA A 854 -23.16 5.64 -40.93
CA ALA A 854 -23.73 6.97 -41.13
C ALA A 854 -25.27 7.01 -41.03
N ARG A 855 -25.96 5.88 -41.28
CA ARG A 855 -27.41 5.78 -41.05
C ARG A 855 -27.74 5.55 -39.58
N GLU A 856 -26.96 4.71 -38.90
CA GLU A 856 -27.20 4.35 -37.49
C GLU A 856 -26.96 5.52 -36.53
N PHE A 857 -25.93 6.31 -36.79
CA PHE A 857 -25.52 7.39 -35.88
C PHE A 857 -26.14 8.77 -36.18
N ASN A 858 -27.19 8.84 -37.03
CA ASN A 858 -27.83 10.10 -37.42
C ASN A 858 -28.61 10.83 -36.30
N VAL A 859 -28.69 10.25 -35.10
CA VAL A 859 -29.27 10.86 -33.89
C VAL A 859 -28.22 11.34 -32.87
N VAL A 860 -26.93 11.20 -33.16
CA VAL A 860 -25.84 11.48 -32.19
C VAL A 860 -25.86 12.92 -31.68
N ASP A 861 -26.08 13.92 -32.54
CA ASP A 861 -26.20 15.31 -32.09
C ASP A 861 -27.38 15.52 -31.11
N ARG A 862 -28.48 14.76 -31.23
CA ARG A 862 -29.58 14.82 -30.26
C ARG A 862 -29.20 14.22 -28.91
N MET A 863 -28.37 13.18 -28.89
CA MET A 863 -27.81 12.61 -27.66
C MET A 863 -26.81 13.58 -27.01
N LEU A 864 -26.01 14.27 -27.82
CA LEU A 864 -25.07 15.28 -27.38
C LEU A 864 -25.79 16.53 -26.82
N ASP A 865 -26.83 17.02 -27.49
CA ASP A 865 -27.69 18.12 -26.99
C ASP A 865 -28.34 17.77 -25.65
N ALA A 866 -28.88 16.55 -25.51
CA ALA A 866 -29.43 16.05 -24.25
C ALA A 866 -28.36 16.00 -23.15
N ALA A 867 -27.17 15.47 -23.45
CA ALA A 867 -26.06 15.43 -22.51
C ALA A 867 -25.58 16.84 -22.10
N VAL A 868 -25.51 17.79 -23.03
CA VAL A 868 -25.17 19.20 -22.76
C VAL A 868 -26.21 19.87 -21.85
N LYS A 869 -27.50 19.56 -22.03
CA LYS A 869 -28.59 20.03 -21.17
C LYS A 869 -28.45 19.50 -19.73
N ILE A 870 -28.02 18.26 -19.55
CA ILE A 870 -27.88 17.57 -18.26
C ILE A 870 -26.57 17.98 -17.54
N CYS A 871 -25.44 17.88 -18.24
CA CYS A 871 -24.09 17.95 -17.66
C CYS A 871 -23.48 19.36 -17.74
N GLY A 872 -23.86 20.18 -18.73
CA GLY A 872 -23.24 21.46 -19.03
C GLY A 872 -22.45 21.45 -20.35
N PRO A 873 -21.66 22.50 -20.65
CA PRO A 873 -21.03 22.68 -21.95
C PRO A 873 -20.11 21.52 -22.35
N TYR A 874 -20.20 21.09 -23.61
CA TYR A 874 -19.26 20.15 -24.20
C TYR A 874 -17.88 20.83 -24.33
N SER A 875 -16.84 20.19 -23.82
CA SER A 875 -15.51 20.82 -23.68
C SER A 875 -14.53 20.50 -24.81
N TRP A 876 -14.86 19.57 -25.71
CA TRP A 876 -13.86 18.92 -26.58
C TRP A 876 -13.92 19.38 -28.05
N GLY A 877 -14.92 20.16 -28.47
CA GLY A 877 -15.08 20.56 -29.88
C GLY A 877 -16.02 19.63 -30.64
N CYS A 878 -15.49 18.79 -31.52
CA CYS A 878 -16.27 17.76 -32.22
C CYS A 878 -16.51 16.51 -31.37
N TYR A 879 -17.53 15.73 -31.73
CA TYR A 879 -17.77 14.38 -31.21
C TYR A 879 -17.82 13.41 -32.41
N ASP A 880 -16.65 12.96 -32.87
CA ASP A 880 -16.58 11.99 -33.95
C ASP A 880 -16.56 10.55 -33.42
N ILE A 881 -16.98 9.59 -34.25
CA ILE A 881 -17.03 8.16 -33.94
C ILE A 881 -16.17 7.38 -34.94
N LEU A 882 -15.30 6.48 -34.47
CA LEU A 882 -14.62 5.50 -35.31
C LEU A 882 -15.24 4.11 -35.10
N VAL A 883 -15.84 3.55 -36.15
CA VAL A 883 -16.21 2.13 -36.16
C VAL A 883 -14.98 1.29 -36.47
N LEU A 884 -14.55 0.50 -35.48
CA LEU A 884 -13.40 -0.39 -35.62
C LEU A 884 -13.76 -1.73 -36.29
N PRO A 885 -12.75 -2.54 -36.67
CA PRO A 885 -12.95 -3.92 -37.09
C PRO A 885 -13.56 -4.81 -35.96
N PRO A 886 -14.15 -5.98 -36.30
CA PRO A 886 -14.92 -6.80 -35.35
C PRO A 886 -14.14 -7.36 -34.14
N SER A 887 -12.80 -7.34 -34.18
CA SER A 887 -11.94 -7.80 -33.09
C SER A 887 -11.91 -6.89 -31.86
N PHE A 888 -12.44 -5.66 -31.95
CA PHE A 888 -12.40 -4.68 -30.86
C PHE A 888 -13.05 -5.24 -29.56
N PRO A 889 -12.32 -5.25 -28.43
CA PRO A 889 -12.75 -5.97 -27.22
C PRO A 889 -13.91 -5.35 -26.43
N TYR A 890 -14.26 -4.08 -26.63
CA TYR A 890 -15.20 -3.34 -25.77
C TYR A 890 -16.51 -2.92 -26.48
N GLY A 891 -17.32 -2.08 -25.82
CA GLY A 891 -18.54 -1.50 -26.39
C GLY A 891 -18.17 -0.31 -27.26
N GLY A 892 -18.07 0.86 -26.64
CA GLY A 892 -17.12 1.86 -27.08
C GLY A 892 -15.84 1.86 -26.24
N MET A 893 -15.10 2.95 -26.42
CA MET A 893 -14.04 3.47 -25.55
C MET A 893 -14.11 5.00 -25.71
N GLU A 894 -14.14 5.72 -24.60
CA GLU A 894 -14.52 7.13 -24.45
C GLU A 894 -13.47 8.15 -24.94
N ASN A 895 -12.61 7.72 -25.85
CA ASN A 895 -11.53 8.48 -26.47
C ASN A 895 -12.00 9.88 -26.92
N PRO A 896 -11.50 10.97 -26.30
CA PRO A 896 -12.06 12.31 -26.51
C PRO A 896 -11.91 12.77 -27.95
N GLN A 897 -12.93 13.46 -28.45
CA GLN A 897 -13.12 13.87 -29.87
C GLN A 897 -13.31 12.72 -30.88
N LEU A 898 -12.94 11.47 -30.55
CA LEU A 898 -12.96 10.34 -31.47
C LEU A 898 -13.28 9.03 -30.74
N THR A 899 -14.54 8.86 -30.35
CA THR A 899 -15.02 7.67 -29.65
C THR A 899 -14.83 6.43 -30.52
N PHE A 900 -14.12 5.42 -30.01
CA PHE A 900 -13.98 4.14 -30.71
C PHE A 900 -15.19 3.26 -30.40
N VAL A 901 -15.75 2.56 -31.40
CA VAL A 901 -16.87 1.63 -31.20
C VAL A 901 -16.71 0.30 -31.92
N THR A 902 -17.20 -0.76 -31.30
CA THR A 902 -17.39 -2.08 -31.94
C THR A 902 -18.36 -1.97 -33.12
N PRO A 903 -18.16 -2.70 -34.23
CA PRO A 903 -19.16 -2.76 -35.28
C PRO A 903 -20.41 -3.54 -34.83
N THR A 904 -20.39 -4.18 -33.65
CA THR A 904 -21.53 -4.91 -33.08
C THR A 904 -22.65 -4.02 -32.52
N ILE A 905 -22.50 -2.69 -32.51
CA ILE A 905 -23.62 -1.76 -32.25
C ILE A 905 -24.30 -1.25 -33.52
N LEU A 906 -23.79 -1.58 -34.72
CA LEU A 906 -24.43 -1.21 -35.99
C LEU A 906 -25.60 -2.14 -36.30
N ALA A 907 -26.70 -1.99 -35.58
CA ALA A 907 -27.89 -2.80 -35.79
C ALA A 907 -28.58 -2.40 -37.10
N GLY A 908 -28.94 -1.13 -37.21
CA GLY A 908 -29.69 -0.54 -38.33
C GLY A 908 -31.11 -0.07 -37.94
N ASP A 909 -31.47 -0.16 -36.66
CA ASP A 909 -32.71 0.32 -36.05
C ASP A 909 -32.46 1.29 -34.87
N GLY A 910 -31.21 1.57 -34.52
CA GLY A 910 -30.81 2.41 -33.39
C GLY A 910 -30.93 1.76 -32.00
N SER A 911 -31.30 0.48 -31.91
CA SER A 911 -31.56 -0.24 -30.64
C SER A 911 -30.38 -0.30 -29.66
N LEU A 912 -29.14 -0.17 -30.14
CA LEU A 912 -27.91 -0.28 -29.36
C LEU A 912 -27.23 1.07 -29.09
N LEU A 913 -27.87 2.17 -29.49
CA LEU A 913 -27.32 3.52 -29.36
C LEU A 913 -27.25 4.05 -27.91
N SER A 914 -27.77 3.32 -26.92
CA SER A 914 -27.46 3.63 -25.51
C SER A 914 -25.95 3.53 -25.24
N THR A 915 -25.23 2.65 -25.96
CA THR A 915 -23.75 2.63 -25.93
C THR A 915 -23.18 3.97 -26.41
N ILE A 916 -23.76 4.62 -27.43
CA ILE A 916 -23.29 5.96 -27.82
C ILE A 916 -23.64 7.02 -26.77
N ALA A 917 -24.81 6.96 -26.14
CA ALA A 917 -25.15 7.84 -25.02
C ALA A 917 -24.22 7.67 -23.81
N HIS A 918 -23.70 6.46 -23.59
CA HIS A 918 -22.68 6.13 -22.59
C HIS A 918 -21.34 6.81 -22.90
N GLU A 919 -20.79 6.62 -24.11
CA GLU A 919 -19.53 7.25 -24.51
C GLU A 919 -19.64 8.80 -24.56
N ILE A 920 -20.83 9.34 -24.90
CA ILE A 920 -21.13 10.77 -24.78
C ILE A 920 -21.05 11.22 -23.32
N ALA A 921 -21.67 10.49 -22.38
CA ALA A 921 -21.69 10.84 -20.96
C ALA A 921 -20.27 10.89 -20.35
N HIS A 922 -19.39 9.95 -20.73
CA HIS A 922 -17.98 9.96 -20.32
C HIS A 922 -17.21 11.25 -20.66
N SER A 923 -17.66 12.00 -21.68
CA SER A 923 -17.10 13.32 -22.01
C SER A 923 -17.19 14.32 -20.86
N TRP A 924 -17.99 14.05 -19.82
CA TRP A 924 -17.93 14.70 -18.52
C TRP A 924 -17.49 13.74 -17.40
N THR A 925 -18.09 12.54 -17.30
CA THR A 925 -17.88 11.56 -16.22
C THR A 925 -16.88 10.47 -16.62
N GLY A 926 -15.60 10.79 -16.55
CA GLY A 926 -14.48 9.95 -16.99
C GLY A 926 -13.38 10.84 -17.56
N ASN A 927 -13.73 11.70 -18.52
CA ASN A 927 -12.75 12.52 -19.21
C ASN A 927 -12.46 13.85 -18.48
N LEU A 928 -13.51 14.59 -18.09
CA LEU A 928 -13.35 15.84 -17.33
C LEU A 928 -13.12 15.58 -15.83
N VAL A 929 -14.01 14.81 -15.19
CA VAL A 929 -13.80 14.29 -13.84
C VAL A 929 -13.42 12.82 -13.94
N THR A 930 -12.28 12.42 -13.38
CA THR A 930 -11.73 11.06 -13.51
C THR A 930 -11.54 10.40 -12.15
N ASN A 931 -11.50 9.08 -12.09
CA ASN A 931 -10.98 8.32 -10.95
C ASN A 931 -9.48 8.60 -10.69
N ALA A 932 -9.07 8.78 -9.43
CA ALA A 932 -7.65 8.99 -9.07
C ALA A 932 -6.80 7.71 -9.17
N THR A 933 -7.43 6.53 -9.08
CA THR A 933 -6.81 5.21 -9.25
C THR A 933 -7.87 4.26 -9.83
N TRP A 934 -7.47 3.10 -10.34
CA TRP A 934 -8.42 2.09 -10.84
C TRP A 934 -9.26 1.43 -9.71
N GLU A 935 -8.89 1.58 -8.44
CA GLU A 935 -9.74 1.19 -7.30
C GLU A 935 -10.99 2.07 -7.17
N HIS A 936 -10.92 3.31 -7.68
CA HIS A 936 -12.05 4.26 -7.72
C HIS A 936 -12.78 4.28 -9.08
N PHE A 937 -12.57 3.29 -9.95
CA PHE A 937 -13.11 3.24 -11.32
C PHE A 937 -14.64 3.41 -11.40
N TRP A 938 -15.38 3.00 -10.37
CA TRP A 938 -16.83 3.22 -10.29
C TRP A 938 -17.25 4.70 -10.37
N LEU A 939 -16.36 5.65 -10.04
CA LEU A 939 -16.64 7.08 -10.16
C LEU A 939 -16.80 7.52 -11.62
N ASN A 940 -16.15 6.85 -12.56
CA ASN A 940 -16.41 7.00 -13.98
C ASN A 940 -17.73 6.25 -14.29
N GLU A 941 -17.70 4.92 -14.22
CA GLU A 941 -18.73 4.03 -14.77
C GLU A 941 -20.12 4.22 -14.15
N GLY A 942 -20.17 4.39 -12.82
CA GLY A 942 -21.43 4.58 -12.10
C GLY A 942 -22.11 5.89 -12.45
N HIS A 943 -21.34 6.99 -12.55
CA HIS A 943 -21.88 8.28 -12.99
C HIS A 943 -22.23 8.26 -14.48
N THR A 944 -21.44 7.59 -15.32
CA THR A 944 -21.72 7.47 -16.76
C THR A 944 -22.99 6.68 -17.05
N VAL A 945 -23.21 5.51 -16.44
CA VAL A 945 -24.49 4.76 -16.61
C VAL A 945 -25.67 5.55 -16.02
N TYR A 946 -25.47 6.32 -14.96
CA TYR A 946 -26.51 7.19 -14.40
C TYR A 946 -26.88 8.32 -15.38
N VAL A 947 -25.89 8.93 -16.06
CA VAL A 947 -26.09 9.96 -17.08
C VAL A 947 -26.62 9.39 -18.41
N GLU A 948 -26.20 8.19 -18.82
CA GLU A 948 -26.80 7.42 -19.93
C GLU A 948 -28.31 7.28 -19.70
N GLY A 949 -28.71 6.89 -18.49
CA GLY A 949 -30.12 6.84 -18.09
C GLY A 949 -30.84 8.19 -18.18
N LEU A 950 -30.20 9.29 -17.81
CA LEU A 950 -30.77 10.65 -17.92
C LEU A 950 -30.89 11.12 -19.39
N ILE A 951 -29.92 10.77 -20.25
CA ILE A 951 -30.00 11.04 -21.70
C ILE A 951 -31.17 10.27 -22.32
N LEU A 952 -31.38 9.02 -21.91
CA LEU A 952 -32.55 8.22 -22.33
C LEU A 952 -33.88 8.81 -21.80
N GLU A 953 -33.91 9.37 -20.59
CA GLU A 953 -35.11 10.07 -20.06
C GLU A 953 -35.43 11.35 -20.85
N GLU A 954 -34.43 12.15 -21.22
CA GLU A 954 -34.62 13.36 -22.04
C GLU A 954 -35.09 13.02 -23.47
N LEU A 955 -34.63 11.90 -24.06
CA LEU A 955 -34.97 11.52 -25.43
C LEU A 955 -36.27 10.70 -25.56
N TYR A 956 -36.60 9.88 -24.56
CA TYR A 956 -37.66 8.86 -24.63
C TYR A 956 -38.60 8.83 -23.41
N GLY A 957 -38.36 9.65 -22.38
CA GLY A 957 -39.21 9.78 -21.20
C GLY A 957 -38.84 8.88 -20.01
N THR A 958 -39.35 9.24 -18.82
CA THR A 958 -39.03 8.59 -17.53
C THR A 958 -39.20 7.07 -17.56
N ASP A 959 -40.28 6.56 -18.16
CA ASP A 959 -40.58 5.12 -18.22
C ASP A 959 -39.48 4.30 -18.93
N HIS A 960 -38.79 4.90 -19.92
CA HIS A 960 -37.67 4.27 -20.62
C HIS A 960 -36.41 4.23 -19.74
N ARG A 961 -36.15 5.26 -18.93
CA ARG A 961 -35.05 5.27 -17.95
C ARG A 961 -35.31 4.29 -16.81
N GLU A 962 -36.54 4.20 -16.31
CA GLU A 962 -36.88 3.24 -15.26
C GLU A 962 -36.82 1.78 -15.76
N LEU A 963 -37.21 1.50 -17.02
CA LEU A 963 -36.97 0.19 -17.66
C LEU A 963 -35.47 -0.12 -17.84
N PHE A 964 -34.65 0.88 -18.15
CA PHE A 964 -33.19 0.72 -18.26
C PHE A 964 -32.55 0.37 -16.91
N ILE A 965 -33.04 0.98 -15.82
CA ILE A 965 -32.62 0.69 -14.45
C ILE A 965 -33.06 -0.72 -14.00
N GLU A 966 -34.26 -1.19 -14.38
CA GLU A 966 -34.68 -2.58 -14.17
C GLU A 966 -33.73 -3.57 -14.86
N LEU A 967 -33.37 -3.34 -16.13
CA LEU A 967 -32.39 -4.17 -16.84
C LEU A 967 -31.01 -4.15 -16.18
N GLY A 968 -30.54 -2.96 -15.75
CA GLY A 968 -29.26 -2.80 -15.06
C GLY A 968 -29.18 -3.59 -13.75
N TYR A 969 -30.26 -3.54 -12.95
CA TYR A 969 -30.41 -4.32 -11.73
C TYR A 969 -30.43 -5.83 -11.99
N GLU A 970 -31.17 -6.30 -12.99
CA GLU A 970 -31.20 -7.73 -13.34
C GLU A 970 -29.82 -8.25 -13.79
N VAL A 971 -29.09 -7.47 -14.59
CA VAL A 971 -27.74 -7.82 -15.05
C VAL A 971 -26.75 -7.84 -13.88
N LEU A 972 -26.83 -6.89 -12.94
CA LEU A 972 -25.98 -6.90 -11.74
C LEU A 972 -26.25 -8.14 -10.88
N GLN A 973 -27.51 -8.46 -10.61
CA GLN A 973 -27.88 -9.64 -9.81
C GLN A 973 -27.40 -10.94 -10.46
N ALA A 974 -27.53 -11.07 -11.79
CA ALA A 974 -27.01 -12.23 -12.51
C ALA A 974 -25.48 -12.36 -12.40
N CYS A 975 -24.73 -11.25 -12.50
CA CYS A 975 -23.27 -11.26 -12.33
C CYS A 975 -22.84 -11.64 -10.90
N LEU A 976 -23.50 -11.06 -9.88
CA LEU A 976 -23.24 -11.33 -8.46
C LEU A 976 -23.68 -12.73 -7.99
N GLN A 977 -24.43 -13.48 -8.80
CA GLN A 977 -24.87 -14.84 -8.50
C GLN A 977 -24.10 -15.90 -9.33
N ASN A 978 -23.84 -15.62 -10.61
CA ASN A 978 -23.36 -16.62 -11.57
C ASN A 978 -21.88 -16.46 -11.96
N GLU A 979 -21.33 -15.23 -11.94
CA GLU A 979 -19.91 -14.99 -12.26
C GLU A 979 -19.04 -14.88 -11.01
N PHE A 980 -19.56 -14.23 -9.96
CA PHE A 980 -18.86 -14.04 -8.70
C PHE A 980 -19.45 -14.92 -7.60
N LYS A 981 -18.62 -15.81 -7.03
CA LYS A 981 -18.96 -16.55 -5.81
C LYS A 981 -19.12 -15.57 -4.64
N ALA A 982 -19.88 -15.95 -3.62
CA ALA A 982 -20.05 -15.16 -2.41
C ALA A 982 -18.69 -14.69 -1.86
N ASN A 983 -18.62 -13.41 -1.47
CA ASN A 983 -17.42 -12.71 -0.96
C ASN A 983 -16.27 -12.47 -1.96
N HIS A 984 -16.47 -12.61 -3.28
CA HIS A 984 -15.41 -12.32 -4.26
C HIS A 984 -14.96 -10.85 -4.24
N PRO A 985 -13.64 -10.53 -4.22
CA PRO A 985 -13.14 -9.16 -4.00
C PRO A 985 -13.55 -8.17 -5.10
N PHE A 986 -13.76 -8.61 -6.34
CA PHE A 986 -14.18 -7.74 -7.45
C PHE A 986 -15.70 -7.51 -7.55
N ALA A 987 -16.49 -8.04 -6.60
CA ALA A 987 -17.91 -7.71 -6.41
C ALA A 987 -18.12 -6.49 -5.48
N LYS A 988 -17.04 -5.93 -4.93
CA LYS A 988 -17.00 -4.65 -4.22
C LYS A 988 -17.08 -3.49 -5.21
N LEU A 989 -17.56 -2.33 -4.77
CA LEU A 989 -17.54 -1.11 -5.61
C LEU A 989 -16.16 -0.43 -5.58
N ILE A 990 -15.42 -0.60 -4.48
CA ILE A 990 -13.99 -0.29 -4.35
C ILE A 990 -13.24 -1.59 -4.07
N PRO A 991 -12.65 -2.25 -5.09
CA PRO A 991 -11.78 -3.40 -4.90
C PRO A 991 -10.38 -2.97 -4.43
N CYS A 992 -9.60 -3.93 -3.93
CA CYS A 992 -8.15 -3.78 -3.77
C CYS A 992 -7.45 -4.31 -5.03
N LEU A 993 -6.56 -3.53 -5.63
CA LEU A 993 -5.87 -3.89 -6.88
C LEU A 993 -4.35 -4.08 -6.73
N LYS A 994 -3.81 -4.07 -5.50
CA LYS A 994 -2.38 -4.29 -5.25
C LYS A 994 -1.90 -5.64 -5.81
N GLY A 995 -1.07 -5.59 -6.85
CA GLY A 995 -0.52 -6.76 -7.55
C GLY A 995 -1.48 -7.44 -8.54
N ILE A 996 -2.65 -6.85 -8.78
CA ILE A 996 -3.67 -7.35 -9.72
C ILE A 996 -3.54 -6.61 -11.05
N HIS A 997 -3.66 -7.32 -12.17
CA HIS A 997 -3.81 -6.68 -13.48
C HIS A 997 -5.25 -6.20 -13.63
N THR A 998 -5.48 -4.96 -14.03
CA THR A 998 -6.82 -4.32 -14.08
C THR A 998 -7.85 -5.15 -14.85
N ASP A 999 -7.44 -5.79 -15.93
CA ASP A 999 -8.32 -6.55 -16.83
C ASP A 999 -8.92 -7.80 -16.14
N ASP A 1000 -8.28 -8.27 -15.07
CA ASP A 1000 -8.79 -9.37 -14.23
C ASP A 1000 -9.90 -8.91 -13.27
N SER A 1001 -9.99 -7.62 -12.95
CA SER A 1001 -11.04 -7.05 -12.07
C SER A 1001 -12.22 -6.45 -12.84
N PHE A 1002 -12.02 -6.12 -14.11
CA PHE A 1002 -13.03 -5.49 -14.97
C PHE A 1002 -14.27 -6.38 -15.17
N SER A 1003 -15.43 -5.83 -14.78
CA SER A 1003 -16.74 -6.50 -14.77
C SER A 1003 -17.87 -5.48 -14.85
N ILE A 1004 -19.12 -5.94 -14.89
CA ILE A 1004 -20.31 -5.07 -14.91
C ILE A 1004 -20.64 -4.44 -13.54
N VAL A 1005 -19.89 -4.77 -12.48
CA VAL A 1005 -20.12 -4.29 -11.11
C VAL A 1005 -19.94 -2.78 -10.95
N PRO A 1006 -18.78 -2.14 -11.26
CA PRO A 1006 -18.60 -0.70 -11.09
C PRO A 1006 -19.66 0.13 -11.83
N TYR A 1007 -20.02 -0.28 -13.06
CA TYR A 1007 -21.10 0.27 -13.86
C TYR A 1007 -22.45 0.27 -13.13
N GLN A 1008 -22.97 -0.93 -12.83
CA GLN A 1008 -24.36 -1.08 -12.38
C GLN A 1008 -24.50 -0.83 -10.88
N LYS A 1009 -23.60 -1.35 -10.04
CA LYS A 1009 -23.62 -1.10 -8.59
C LYS A 1009 -23.38 0.38 -8.29
N GLY A 1010 -22.56 1.07 -9.09
CA GLY A 1010 -22.35 2.51 -9.01
C GLY A 1010 -23.59 3.32 -9.42
N SER A 1011 -24.17 3.05 -10.59
CA SER A 1011 -25.37 3.79 -11.04
C SER A 1011 -26.60 3.54 -10.16
N LEU A 1012 -26.80 2.29 -9.70
CA LEU A 1012 -27.86 1.95 -8.76
C LEU A 1012 -27.66 2.62 -7.40
N PHE A 1013 -26.41 2.86 -6.98
CA PHE A 1013 -26.14 3.63 -5.77
C PHE A 1013 -26.48 5.11 -5.93
N LEU A 1014 -26.15 5.72 -7.07
CA LEU A 1014 -26.55 7.09 -7.39
C LEU A 1014 -28.08 7.23 -7.49
N TYR A 1015 -28.77 6.24 -8.05
CA TYR A 1015 -30.24 6.18 -8.09
C TYR A 1015 -30.87 5.98 -6.70
N TYR A 1016 -30.23 5.21 -5.82
CA TYR A 1016 -30.61 5.14 -4.40
C TYR A 1016 -30.48 6.50 -3.70
N LEU A 1017 -29.40 7.25 -3.96
CA LEU A 1017 -29.23 8.60 -3.43
C LEU A 1017 -30.25 9.59 -4.02
N GLU A 1018 -30.57 9.50 -5.32
CA GLU A 1018 -31.64 10.28 -5.97
C GLU A 1018 -33.00 10.03 -5.30
N LYS A 1019 -33.42 8.77 -5.13
CA LYS A 1019 -34.73 8.45 -4.55
C LYS A 1019 -34.81 8.73 -3.04
N THR A 1020 -33.70 8.62 -2.31
CA THR A 1020 -33.65 8.88 -0.85
C THR A 1020 -33.59 10.38 -0.52
N TYR A 1021 -32.77 11.15 -1.25
CA TYR A 1021 -32.46 12.56 -0.91
C TYR A 1021 -33.00 13.59 -1.92
N GLY A 1022 -33.39 13.17 -3.13
CA GLY A 1022 -33.92 14.03 -4.19
C GLY A 1022 -35.36 14.48 -3.94
N LYS A 1023 -35.53 15.61 -3.25
CA LYS A 1023 -36.86 16.17 -2.87
C LYS A 1023 -37.63 16.79 -4.05
N GLY A 1024 -38.08 15.96 -4.99
CA GLY A 1024 -39.03 16.30 -6.06
C GLY A 1024 -38.42 16.40 -7.47
N LYS A 1025 -39.28 16.45 -8.50
CA LYS A 1025 -38.86 16.38 -9.92
C LYS A 1025 -37.92 17.50 -10.41
N SER A 1026 -37.78 18.60 -9.67
CA SER A 1026 -36.81 19.67 -9.95
C SER A 1026 -35.40 19.41 -9.38
N VAL A 1027 -35.19 18.25 -8.73
CA VAL A 1027 -33.94 17.85 -8.04
C VAL A 1027 -33.22 16.70 -8.77
N ILE A 1028 -33.71 16.24 -9.93
CA ILE A 1028 -33.21 15.03 -10.62
C ILE A 1028 -31.70 15.06 -10.95
N PRO A 1029 -31.11 16.17 -11.45
CA PRO A 1029 -29.66 16.28 -11.68
C PRO A 1029 -28.93 17.05 -10.55
N PHE A 1030 -29.51 17.13 -9.33
CA PHE A 1030 -29.12 18.15 -8.36
C PHE A 1030 -27.65 18.07 -7.97
N ARG A 1031 -26.91 19.11 -8.40
CA ARG A 1031 -25.46 19.25 -8.23
C ARG A 1031 -24.58 18.21 -8.97
N LEU A 1032 -25.11 17.40 -9.90
CA LEU A 1032 -24.28 16.66 -10.88
C LEU A 1032 -23.40 17.63 -11.68
N ARG A 1033 -24.00 18.71 -12.20
CA ARG A 1033 -23.26 19.77 -12.88
C ARG A 1033 -22.27 20.49 -11.96
N ALA A 1034 -22.62 20.70 -10.68
CA ALA A 1034 -21.70 21.29 -9.71
C ALA A 1034 -20.54 20.34 -9.33
N TYR A 1035 -20.74 19.02 -9.40
CA TYR A 1035 -19.69 18.01 -9.25
C TYR A 1035 -18.73 18.06 -10.43
N ILE A 1036 -19.28 18.08 -11.65
CA ILE A 1036 -18.54 18.28 -12.90
C ILE A 1036 -17.75 19.58 -12.86
N ASP A 1037 -18.37 20.71 -12.51
CA ASP A 1037 -17.72 22.02 -12.44
C ASP A 1037 -16.65 22.09 -11.34
N ASN A 1038 -16.90 21.51 -10.16
CA ASN A 1038 -15.97 21.52 -9.02
C ASN A 1038 -14.72 20.64 -9.26
N TYR A 1039 -14.87 19.52 -9.98
CA TYR A 1039 -13.79 18.57 -10.26
C TYR A 1039 -13.33 18.56 -11.72
N ARG A 1040 -13.69 19.58 -12.51
CA ARG A 1040 -13.34 19.68 -13.93
C ARG A 1040 -11.82 19.67 -14.13
N GLU A 1041 -11.36 18.80 -15.03
CA GLU A 1041 -9.93 18.50 -15.31
C GLU A 1041 -9.13 18.00 -14.09
N LYS A 1042 -9.81 17.38 -13.11
CA LYS A 1042 -9.18 16.71 -11.95
C LYS A 1042 -9.43 15.20 -11.98
N SER A 1043 -8.64 14.50 -11.17
CA SER A 1043 -8.80 13.07 -10.89
C SER A 1043 -8.95 12.88 -9.38
N ILE A 1044 -9.96 12.13 -8.94
CA ILE A 1044 -10.48 12.14 -7.55
C ILE A 1044 -10.73 10.75 -6.96
N THR A 1045 -10.70 10.69 -5.64
CA THR A 1045 -11.04 9.52 -4.83
C THR A 1045 -12.53 9.48 -4.46
N THR A 1046 -13.00 8.32 -4.01
CA THR A 1046 -14.35 8.21 -3.43
C THR A 1046 -14.54 9.08 -2.19
N ASP A 1047 -13.51 9.31 -1.39
CA ASP A 1047 -13.62 10.12 -0.17
C ASP A 1047 -13.78 11.62 -0.48
N GLU A 1048 -13.14 12.12 -1.53
CA GLU A 1048 -13.38 13.48 -2.05
C GLU A 1048 -14.82 13.61 -2.55
N TRP A 1049 -15.32 12.62 -3.29
CA TRP A 1049 -16.72 12.59 -3.73
C TRP A 1049 -17.72 12.48 -2.55
N LYS A 1050 -17.43 11.70 -1.50
CA LYS A 1050 -18.22 11.65 -0.25
C LYS A 1050 -18.20 12.99 0.48
N GLN A 1051 -17.04 13.65 0.54
CA GLN A 1051 -16.90 14.97 1.15
C GLN A 1051 -17.72 16.01 0.40
N PHE A 1052 -17.64 16.02 -0.93
CA PHE A 1052 -18.51 16.83 -1.80
C PHE A 1052 -19.99 16.57 -1.49
N LEU A 1053 -20.42 15.30 -1.48
CA LEU A 1053 -21.80 14.92 -1.18
C LEU A 1053 -22.28 15.47 0.18
N SER A 1054 -21.45 15.39 1.23
CA SER A 1054 -21.79 15.91 2.57
C SER A 1054 -21.97 17.44 2.60
N LEU A 1055 -21.21 18.18 1.79
CA LEU A 1055 -21.35 19.64 1.61
C LEU A 1055 -22.58 20.01 0.74
N HIS A 1056 -23.14 19.03 0.05
CA HIS A 1056 -24.11 19.23 -1.03
C HIS A 1056 -25.52 18.73 -0.66
N LEU A 1057 -25.63 17.70 0.18
CA LEU A 1057 -26.87 17.15 0.76
C LEU A 1057 -26.99 17.36 2.28
N GLY A 1058 -25.91 17.76 2.96
CA GLY A 1058 -25.84 17.90 4.42
C GLY A 1058 -25.18 16.69 5.10
N LYS A 1059 -24.65 16.88 6.31
CA LYS A 1059 -23.82 15.87 7.00
C LYS A 1059 -24.52 14.53 7.22
N GLN A 1060 -25.84 14.53 7.45
CA GLN A 1060 -26.65 13.34 7.70
C GLN A 1060 -26.47 12.20 6.67
N VAL A 1061 -26.12 12.51 5.41
CA VAL A 1061 -25.84 11.48 4.39
C VAL A 1061 -24.61 10.62 4.73
N LEU A 1062 -23.71 11.11 5.58
CA LEU A 1062 -22.57 10.35 6.10
C LEU A 1062 -22.99 9.36 7.20
N ASP A 1063 -24.08 9.65 7.90
CA ASP A 1063 -24.53 8.92 9.09
C ASP A 1063 -25.70 7.94 8.78
N GLU A 1064 -26.54 8.27 7.79
CA GLU A 1064 -27.75 7.52 7.41
C GLU A 1064 -27.51 6.42 6.35
N VAL A 1065 -26.47 6.57 5.52
CA VAL A 1065 -26.16 5.65 4.42
C VAL A 1065 -25.20 4.55 4.90
N ASP A 1066 -25.54 3.29 4.62
CA ASP A 1066 -24.63 2.15 4.82
C ASP A 1066 -23.52 2.17 3.75
N TRP A 1067 -22.51 3.00 4.01
CA TRP A 1067 -21.34 3.18 3.16
C TRP A 1067 -20.55 1.89 2.96
N ASP A 1068 -20.52 1.01 3.95
CA ASP A 1068 -19.67 -0.18 3.93
C ASP A 1068 -20.28 -1.27 3.06
N THR A 1069 -21.60 -1.48 3.16
CA THR A 1069 -22.31 -2.41 2.28
C THR A 1069 -22.32 -1.95 0.83
N TRP A 1070 -22.45 -0.65 0.57
CA TRP A 1070 -22.39 -0.12 -0.80
C TRP A 1070 -20.98 -0.15 -1.40
N LEU A 1071 -19.95 0.30 -0.66
CA LEU A 1071 -18.60 0.45 -1.19
C LEU A 1071 -17.75 -0.83 -1.09
N PHE A 1072 -17.77 -1.50 0.06
CA PHE A 1072 -16.76 -2.50 0.44
C PHE A 1072 -17.30 -3.93 0.60
N SER A 1073 -18.62 -4.15 0.65
CA SER A 1073 -19.21 -5.49 0.66
C SER A 1073 -19.35 -6.08 -0.75
N ALA A 1074 -19.05 -7.37 -0.87
CA ALA A 1074 -19.11 -8.15 -2.11
C ALA A 1074 -20.46 -8.86 -2.35
N GLY A 1075 -21.42 -8.71 -1.43
CA GLY A 1075 -22.75 -9.33 -1.52
C GLY A 1075 -23.72 -8.62 -2.48
N PRO A 1076 -24.95 -9.13 -2.60
CA PRO A 1076 -26.05 -8.45 -3.30
C PRO A 1076 -26.30 -7.08 -2.66
N ILE A 1077 -26.74 -6.11 -3.47
CA ILE A 1077 -27.04 -4.77 -2.95
C ILE A 1077 -28.25 -4.80 -2.00
N PRO A 1078 -28.25 -4.02 -0.89
CA PRO A 1078 -29.26 -4.11 0.17
C PRO A 1078 -30.57 -3.40 -0.20
N TRP A 1079 -30.79 -3.11 -1.49
CA TRP A 1079 -31.84 -2.23 -1.98
C TRP A 1079 -32.35 -2.67 -3.35
N VAL A 1080 -33.68 -2.69 -3.50
CA VAL A 1080 -34.36 -2.97 -4.77
C VAL A 1080 -34.84 -1.63 -5.35
N PRO A 1081 -34.50 -1.29 -6.61
CA PRO A 1081 -34.91 -0.02 -7.21
C PRO A 1081 -36.44 0.14 -7.30
N PRO A 1082 -37.03 1.23 -6.77
CA PRO A 1082 -38.44 1.53 -6.89
C PRO A 1082 -38.73 2.20 -8.24
N THR A 1083 -39.06 1.40 -9.25
CA THR A 1083 -39.48 1.82 -10.59
C THR A 1083 -41.00 1.70 -10.76
N ASN A 1084 -41.55 2.41 -11.75
CA ASN A 1084 -42.99 2.41 -12.05
C ASN A 1084 -43.48 1.16 -12.80
N ARG A 1085 -42.56 0.36 -13.34
CA ARG A 1085 -42.77 -0.89 -14.08
C ARG A 1085 -43.71 -0.82 -15.29
N VAL A 1086 -44.07 0.38 -15.77
CA VAL A 1086 -45.06 0.60 -16.83
C VAL A 1086 -44.73 -0.18 -18.10
N LEU A 1087 -43.46 -0.17 -18.51
CA LEU A 1087 -42.98 -0.89 -19.71
C LEU A 1087 -42.58 -2.35 -19.44
N SER A 1088 -42.30 -2.76 -18.20
CA SER A 1088 -41.87 -4.14 -17.87
C SER A 1088 -43.03 -5.10 -17.59
N ASN A 1089 -44.24 -4.62 -17.28
CA ASN A 1089 -45.42 -5.48 -17.07
C ASN A 1089 -45.66 -6.49 -18.22
N VAL A 1090 -45.51 -6.07 -19.48
CA VAL A 1090 -45.66 -6.94 -20.66
C VAL A 1090 -44.45 -7.86 -20.89
N VAL A 1091 -43.29 -7.53 -20.30
CA VAL A 1091 -42.10 -8.40 -20.28
C VAL A 1091 -42.34 -9.55 -19.32
N ASP A 1092 -42.70 -9.25 -18.06
CA ASP A 1092 -43.01 -10.24 -17.03
C ASP A 1092 -44.12 -11.23 -17.51
N GLU A 1093 -45.17 -10.73 -18.19
CA GLU A 1093 -46.25 -11.55 -18.76
C GLU A 1093 -45.75 -12.56 -19.81
N ILE A 1094 -44.87 -12.13 -20.72
CA ILE A 1094 -44.31 -12.97 -21.78
C ILE A 1094 -43.31 -13.98 -21.22
N THR A 1095 -42.44 -13.55 -20.30
CA THR A 1095 -41.51 -14.42 -19.57
C THR A 1095 -42.26 -15.57 -18.90
N GLU A 1096 -43.32 -15.26 -18.13
CA GLU A 1096 -44.07 -16.27 -17.40
C GLU A 1096 -44.83 -17.22 -18.35
N LYS A 1097 -45.39 -16.72 -19.46
CA LYS A 1097 -46.01 -17.57 -20.48
C LYS A 1097 -45.02 -18.55 -21.13
N ILE A 1098 -43.84 -18.08 -21.54
CA ILE A 1098 -42.78 -18.92 -22.11
C ILE A 1098 -42.26 -19.97 -21.12
N ARG A 1099 -42.21 -19.61 -19.83
CA ARG A 1099 -41.76 -20.49 -18.73
C ARG A 1099 -42.79 -21.56 -18.35
N SER A 1100 -44.09 -21.23 -18.39
CA SER A 1100 -45.18 -22.08 -17.86
C SER A 1100 -45.96 -22.86 -18.91
N THR A 1101 -45.97 -22.42 -20.18
CA THR A 1101 -46.81 -23.01 -21.24
C THR A 1101 -46.00 -23.92 -22.16
N SER A 1102 -46.59 -25.04 -22.59
CA SER A 1102 -45.99 -25.92 -23.61
C SER A 1102 -46.28 -25.36 -25.01
N LEU A 1103 -45.35 -24.60 -25.57
CA LEU A 1103 -45.56 -23.81 -26.80
C LEU A 1103 -45.78 -24.67 -28.06
N ILE A 1104 -45.40 -25.95 -28.02
CA ILE A 1104 -45.66 -26.92 -29.10
C ILE A 1104 -47.11 -27.44 -29.10
N ASN A 1105 -47.81 -27.34 -27.96
CA ASN A 1105 -49.18 -27.79 -27.79
C ASN A 1105 -50.21 -26.64 -27.75
N ASP A 1106 -49.75 -25.39 -27.57
CA ASP A 1106 -50.58 -24.19 -27.53
C ASP A 1106 -50.16 -23.18 -28.62
N THR A 1107 -50.77 -23.34 -29.80
CA THR A 1107 -50.50 -22.49 -30.97
C THR A 1107 -51.10 -21.08 -30.85
N GLU A 1108 -52.13 -20.89 -30.03
CA GLU A 1108 -52.69 -19.55 -29.76
C GLU A 1108 -51.76 -18.74 -28.87
N CYS A 1109 -51.20 -19.35 -27.82
CA CYS A 1109 -50.15 -18.74 -26.99
C CYS A 1109 -48.90 -18.44 -27.82
N ALA A 1110 -48.44 -19.36 -28.67
CA ALA A 1110 -47.31 -19.10 -29.57
C ALA A 1110 -47.56 -17.90 -30.51
N ALA A 1111 -48.75 -17.81 -31.13
CA ALA A 1111 -49.11 -16.68 -31.98
C ALA A 1111 -49.22 -15.35 -31.20
N TYR A 1112 -49.77 -15.38 -29.98
CA TYR A 1112 -49.83 -14.23 -29.09
C TYR A 1112 -48.43 -13.72 -28.69
N LEU A 1113 -47.54 -14.63 -28.28
CA LEU A 1113 -46.17 -14.33 -27.91
C LEU A 1113 -45.40 -13.69 -29.07
N ARG A 1114 -45.56 -14.20 -30.30
CA ARG A 1114 -45.01 -13.60 -31.52
C ARG A 1114 -45.48 -12.16 -31.69
N SER A 1115 -46.80 -11.94 -31.72
CA SER A 1115 -47.42 -10.62 -31.94
C SER A 1115 -46.96 -9.60 -30.90
N LYS A 1116 -46.86 -10.01 -29.63
CA LYS A 1116 -46.35 -9.17 -28.55
C LYS A 1116 -44.86 -8.87 -28.67
N TYR A 1117 -44.02 -9.87 -28.97
CA TYR A 1117 -42.58 -9.67 -29.18
C TYR A 1117 -42.28 -8.73 -30.34
N GLU A 1118 -43.00 -8.87 -31.46
CA GLU A 1118 -42.91 -7.97 -32.61
C GLU A 1118 -43.27 -6.53 -32.21
N SER A 1119 -44.26 -6.33 -31.32
CA SER A 1119 -44.67 -5.01 -30.80
C SER A 1119 -43.76 -4.40 -29.72
N MET A 1120 -42.85 -5.15 -29.11
CA MET A 1120 -41.97 -4.65 -28.04
C MET A 1120 -40.89 -3.71 -28.55
N ILE A 1121 -40.59 -2.65 -27.78
CA ILE A 1121 -39.40 -1.81 -28.01
C ILE A 1121 -38.12 -2.61 -27.72
N PRO A 1122 -36.96 -2.25 -28.31
CA PRO A 1122 -35.74 -3.06 -28.20
C PRO A 1122 -35.27 -3.32 -26.75
N LEU A 1123 -35.51 -2.37 -25.83
CA LEU A 1123 -35.16 -2.50 -24.42
C LEU A 1123 -36.07 -3.49 -23.67
N GLN A 1124 -37.36 -3.57 -24.01
CA GLN A 1124 -38.27 -4.59 -23.48
C GLN A 1124 -37.84 -5.99 -23.93
N ARG A 1125 -37.47 -6.15 -25.21
CA ARG A 1125 -36.91 -7.42 -25.73
C ARG A 1125 -35.61 -7.79 -25.01
N GLN A 1126 -34.75 -6.81 -24.67
CA GLN A 1126 -33.53 -7.10 -23.90
C GLN A 1126 -33.83 -7.58 -22.47
N LEU A 1127 -34.81 -6.97 -21.79
CA LEU A 1127 -35.25 -7.42 -20.46
C LEU A 1127 -35.90 -8.81 -20.53
N LEU A 1128 -36.72 -9.11 -21.54
CA LEU A 1128 -37.30 -10.43 -21.75
C LEU A 1128 -36.22 -11.52 -21.84
N TRP A 1129 -35.24 -11.34 -22.72
CA TRP A 1129 -34.14 -12.30 -22.85
C TRP A 1129 -33.23 -12.34 -21.60
N GLN A 1130 -33.17 -11.27 -20.79
CA GLN A 1130 -32.47 -11.27 -19.51
C GLN A 1130 -33.23 -12.04 -18.42
N GLN A 1131 -34.56 -11.94 -18.39
CA GLN A 1131 -35.41 -12.69 -17.48
C GLN A 1131 -35.43 -14.18 -17.82
N LEU A 1132 -35.50 -14.55 -19.10
CA LEU A 1132 -35.47 -15.95 -19.54
C LEU A 1132 -34.18 -16.68 -19.13
N LEU A 1133 -33.05 -15.97 -19.04
CA LEU A 1133 -31.78 -16.51 -18.52
C LEU A 1133 -31.85 -16.93 -17.04
N LYS A 1134 -32.84 -16.46 -16.26
CA LYS A 1134 -33.06 -16.90 -14.87
C LYS A 1134 -33.71 -18.29 -14.76
N TYR A 1135 -34.18 -18.84 -15.89
CA TYR A 1135 -35.00 -20.06 -15.95
C TYR A 1135 -34.40 -21.14 -16.86
N VAL A 1136 -33.12 -21.03 -17.21
CA VAL A 1136 -32.38 -22.10 -17.91
C VAL A 1136 -32.11 -23.28 -16.94
N PRO A 1137 -32.13 -24.54 -17.41
CA PRO A 1137 -32.39 -24.98 -18.78
C PRO A 1137 -33.87 -24.87 -19.16
N LEU A 1138 -34.16 -24.28 -20.33
CA LEU A 1138 -35.52 -24.17 -20.86
C LEU A 1138 -35.93 -25.44 -21.62
N PRO A 1139 -37.23 -25.82 -21.65
CA PRO A 1139 -37.69 -27.02 -22.36
C PRO A 1139 -37.33 -26.99 -23.85
N HIS A 1140 -36.73 -28.07 -24.36
CA HIS A 1140 -36.25 -28.13 -25.76
C HIS A 1140 -37.37 -27.94 -26.79
N ASP A 1141 -38.60 -28.34 -26.49
CA ASP A 1141 -39.76 -28.09 -27.37
C ASP A 1141 -40.16 -26.60 -27.40
N ASN A 1142 -40.09 -25.91 -26.26
CA ASN A 1142 -40.29 -24.46 -26.24
C ASN A 1142 -39.15 -23.74 -26.98
N LEU A 1143 -37.91 -24.21 -26.84
CA LEU A 1143 -36.77 -23.70 -27.62
C LEU A 1143 -36.95 -23.96 -29.12
N ASN A 1144 -37.42 -25.15 -29.52
CA ASN A 1144 -37.76 -25.47 -30.92
C ASN A 1144 -38.83 -24.54 -31.49
N VAL A 1145 -39.89 -24.25 -30.73
CA VAL A 1145 -40.96 -23.35 -31.17
C VAL A 1145 -40.49 -21.91 -31.23
N LEU A 1146 -39.79 -21.39 -30.21
CA LEU A 1146 -39.20 -20.05 -30.25
C LEU A 1146 -38.21 -19.92 -31.43
N ASN A 1147 -37.37 -20.93 -31.64
CA ASN A 1147 -36.42 -21.00 -32.75
C ASN A 1147 -37.13 -20.99 -34.11
N THR A 1148 -38.22 -21.72 -34.27
CA THR A 1148 -39.00 -21.72 -35.52
C THR A 1148 -39.81 -20.43 -35.72
N MET A 1149 -40.38 -19.89 -34.64
CA MET A 1149 -41.24 -18.70 -34.62
C MET A 1149 -40.46 -17.42 -34.96
N LEU A 1150 -39.27 -17.27 -34.37
CA LEU A 1150 -38.40 -16.10 -34.53
C LEU A 1150 -37.24 -16.33 -35.52
N ALA A 1151 -37.04 -17.57 -36.00
CA ALA A 1151 -35.94 -18.03 -36.87
C ALA A 1151 -34.53 -18.08 -36.23
N LEU A 1152 -34.42 -18.44 -34.94
CA LEU A 1152 -33.20 -18.26 -34.12
C LEU A 1152 -31.93 -19.06 -34.54
N SER A 1153 -31.95 -19.97 -35.54
CA SER A 1153 -30.74 -20.75 -35.93
C SER A 1153 -30.45 -21.05 -37.41
N GLN A 1154 -31.33 -20.78 -38.40
CA GLN A 1154 -31.21 -21.37 -39.77
C GLN A 1154 -31.00 -20.38 -40.96
N THR A 1155 -30.29 -19.25 -40.83
CA THR A 1155 -30.67 -18.06 -41.65
C THR A 1155 -29.55 -16.98 -41.91
N GLN A 1156 -29.81 -15.79 -42.55
CA GLN A 1156 -28.76 -14.92 -43.22
C GLN A 1156 -28.51 -13.32 -43.20
N ASN A 1157 -28.91 -12.22 -42.50
CA ASN A 1157 -29.67 -11.66 -41.34
C ASN A 1157 -28.71 -10.95 -40.35
N THR A 1158 -29.05 -10.98 -39.04
CA THR A 1158 -28.35 -10.67 -37.78
C THR A 1158 -29.18 -9.80 -36.79
N GLU A 1159 -30.53 -9.83 -36.90
CA GLU A 1159 -31.39 -10.09 -35.73
C GLU A 1159 -31.29 -11.62 -35.61
N ILE A 1160 -32.19 -12.32 -36.28
CA ILE A 1160 -31.94 -13.64 -36.85
C ILE A 1160 -32.77 -13.79 -38.12
N ARG A 1161 -32.30 -13.15 -39.19
CA ARG A 1161 -31.90 -13.98 -40.32
C ARG A 1161 -32.44 -13.55 -41.76
N PHE A 1162 -31.80 -13.61 -42.96
CA PHE A 1162 -32.30 -12.92 -44.22
C PHE A 1162 -33.15 -13.68 -45.29
N ARG A 1163 -33.97 -12.91 -46.03
CA ARG A 1163 -34.51 -13.05 -47.42
C ARG A 1163 -34.80 -11.62 -47.96
N PHE A 1164 -34.78 -11.26 -49.25
CA PHE A 1164 -34.82 -11.99 -50.54
C PHE A 1164 -34.23 -11.11 -51.67
N VAL A 1165 -33.68 -11.69 -52.75
CA VAL A 1165 -33.67 -11.04 -54.09
C VAL A 1165 -33.96 -12.07 -55.18
N THR A 1166 -35.09 -11.91 -55.87
CA THR A 1166 -35.29 -12.35 -57.26
C THR A 1166 -36.27 -11.40 -57.95
N TYR A 1167 -35.78 -10.69 -58.97
CA TYR A 1167 -36.51 -9.82 -59.92
C TYR A 1167 -37.15 -8.50 -59.42
N ASN A 1168 -36.59 -7.41 -59.97
CA ASN A 1168 -37.21 -6.12 -60.31
C ASN A 1168 -38.14 -5.43 -59.28
N PHE A 1169 -37.63 -4.40 -58.59
CA PHE A 1169 -37.87 -2.99 -58.96
C PHE A 1169 -36.91 -2.04 -58.20
N TYR A 1170 -36.87 -0.76 -58.59
CA TYR A 1170 -36.16 0.30 -57.86
C TYR A 1170 -37.01 0.86 -56.69
N HIS A 1171 -36.32 1.41 -55.69
CA HIS A 1171 -36.81 2.21 -54.54
C HIS A 1171 -37.49 1.52 -53.33
N THR A 1172 -37.25 2.17 -52.18
CA THR A 1172 -38.03 2.22 -50.92
C THR A 1172 -37.94 1.10 -49.87
N ILE A 1173 -37.74 1.57 -48.63
CA ILE A 1173 -37.97 0.92 -47.32
C ILE A 1173 -36.99 -0.22 -46.97
N GLY A 1174 -36.60 -0.28 -45.69
CA GLY A 1174 -35.59 -1.22 -45.20
C GLY A 1174 -35.96 -1.81 -43.84
N HIS A 1175 -35.30 -2.93 -43.52
CA HIS A 1175 -35.35 -3.62 -42.23
C HIS A 1175 -33.93 -4.04 -41.88
N PHE A 1176 -33.43 -3.61 -40.72
CA PHE A 1176 -32.08 -3.85 -40.23
C PHE A 1176 -32.13 -4.04 -38.69
N TYR A 1177 -31.10 -4.62 -38.06
CA TYR A 1177 -31.30 -5.71 -37.10
C TYR A 1177 -30.27 -5.87 -35.94
N VAL A 1178 -30.71 -6.41 -34.79
CA VAL A 1178 -30.07 -6.24 -33.46
C VAL A 1178 -29.24 -7.44 -32.94
N LEU A 1179 -27.96 -7.19 -32.63
CA LEU A 1179 -26.99 -8.20 -32.14
C LEU A 1179 -27.09 -8.59 -30.65
N SER A 1180 -27.68 -7.77 -29.77
CA SER A 1180 -27.71 -8.07 -28.32
C SER A 1180 -28.59 -9.27 -27.93
N TYR A 1181 -29.46 -9.71 -28.84
CA TYR A 1181 -30.29 -10.90 -28.68
C TYR A 1181 -29.51 -12.17 -29.05
N CYS A 1182 -28.62 -12.11 -30.06
CA CYS A 1182 -27.78 -13.24 -30.46
C CYS A 1182 -26.92 -13.76 -29.29
N PHE A 1183 -26.37 -12.87 -28.47
CA PHE A 1183 -25.63 -13.23 -27.25
C PHE A 1183 -26.52 -13.96 -26.23
N ARG A 1184 -27.65 -13.38 -25.82
CA ARG A 1184 -28.52 -13.97 -24.80
C ARG A 1184 -29.17 -15.28 -25.28
N TRP A 1185 -29.51 -15.37 -26.56
CA TRP A 1185 -29.93 -16.63 -27.18
C TRP A 1185 -28.82 -17.68 -27.17
N SER A 1186 -27.59 -17.33 -27.57
CA SER A 1186 -26.44 -18.25 -27.54
C SER A 1186 -26.20 -18.78 -26.12
N GLN A 1187 -26.30 -17.90 -25.11
CA GLN A 1187 -26.20 -18.26 -23.70
C GLN A 1187 -27.30 -19.25 -23.29
N ILE A 1188 -28.58 -18.95 -23.59
CA ILE A 1188 -29.72 -19.87 -23.36
C ILE A 1188 -29.52 -21.22 -24.05
N VAL A 1189 -29.03 -21.23 -25.29
CA VAL A 1189 -28.75 -22.45 -26.07
C VAL A 1189 -27.71 -23.33 -25.38
N ILE A 1190 -26.64 -22.74 -24.87
CA ILE A 1190 -25.54 -23.44 -24.20
C ILE A 1190 -25.98 -23.94 -22.82
N ASP A 1191 -26.58 -23.07 -22.00
CA ASP A 1191 -27.02 -23.41 -20.64
C ASP A 1191 -28.18 -24.44 -20.65
N SER A 1192 -29.00 -24.43 -21.70
CA SER A 1192 -30.05 -25.44 -21.93
C SER A 1192 -29.55 -26.68 -22.67
N GLN A 1193 -28.26 -26.74 -23.06
CA GLN A 1193 -27.64 -27.85 -23.81
C GLN A 1193 -28.40 -28.21 -25.11
N TYR A 1194 -28.88 -27.18 -25.82
CA TYR A 1194 -29.73 -27.30 -27.01
C TYR A 1194 -28.88 -27.45 -28.29
N LEU A 1195 -28.54 -28.69 -28.64
CA LEU A 1195 -27.70 -29.02 -29.80
C LEU A 1195 -28.11 -28.33 -31.12
N PRO A 1196 -29.41 -28.19 -31.50
CA PRO A 1196 -29.79 -27.55 -32.78
C PRO A 1196 -29.51 -26.04 -32.88
N GLY A 1197 -29.06 -25.39 -31.80
CA GLY A 1197 -28.61 -24.00 -31.79
C GLY A 1197 -27.09 -23.82 -31.71
N LEU A 1198 -26.33 -24.89 -31.41
CA LEU A 1198 -24.91 -24.78 -31.03
C LEU A 1198 -24.03 -24.18 -32.13
N ASP A 1199 -24.23 -24.58 -33.39
CA ASP A 1199 -23.43 -24.06 -34.51
C ASP A 1199 -23.63 -22.55 -34.70
N GLY A 1200 -24.83 -22.02 -34.43
CA GLY A 1200 -25.11 -20.58 -34.46
C GLY A 1200 -24.45 -19.83 -33.31
N ALA A 1201 -24.36 -20.42 -32.12
CA ALA A 1201 -23.62 -19.86 -30.99
C ALA A 1201 -22.11 -19.82 -31.24
N LEU A 1202 -21.56 -20.86 -31.89
CA LEU A 1202 -20.15 -20.89 -32.31
C LEU A 1202 -19.88 -19.93 -33.49
N GLU A 1203 -20.78 -19.79 -34.46
CA GLU A 1203 -20.65 -18.78 -35.53
C GLU A 1203 -20.65 -17.35 -34.95
N PHE A 1204 -21.56 -17.06 -34.01
CA PHE A 1204 -21.60 -15.78 -33.30
C PHE A 1204 -20.28 -15.49 -32.55
N LEU A 1205 -19.75 -16.48 -31.82
CA LEU A 1205 -18.42 -16.36 -31.20
C LEU A 1205 -17.30 -16.04 -32.20
N ASN A 1206 -17.27 -16.69 -33.36
CA ASN A 1206 -16.27 -16.47 -34.41
C ASN A 1206 -16.38 -15.08 -35.08
N SER A 1207 -17.54 -14.43 -34.99
CA SER A 1207 -17.86 -13.20 -35.74
C SER A 1207 -17.41 -11.89 -35.08
N GLN A 1208 -16.95 -11.92 -33.82
CA GLN A 1208 -16.67 -10.72 -33.03
C GLN A 1208 -15.69 -10.99 -31.87
N GLY A 1209 -15.03 -9.94 -31.38
CA GLY A 1209 -14.04 -10.00 -30.30
C GLY A 1209 -14.47 -9.45 -28.93
N ARG A 1210 -15.74 -9.01 -28.77
CA ARG A 1210 -16.20 -8.23 -27.60
C ARG A 1210 -16.26 -9.08 -26.33
N LEU A 1211 -15.48 -8.70 -25.31
CA LEU A 1211 -15.32 -9.43 -24.04
C LEU A 1211 -16.65 -9.74 -23.36
N LYS A 1212 -17.60 -8.79 -23.39
CA LYS A 1212 -18.97 -8.90 -22.83
C LYS A 1212 -19.76 -10.08 -23.39
N PHE A 1213 -19.46 -10.54 -24.59
CA PHE A 1213 -20.11 -11.69 -25.22
C PHE A 1213 -19.19 -12.91 -25.23
N THR A 1214 -17.91 -12.71 -25.56
CA THR A 1214 -16.96 -13.79 -25.78
C THR A 1214 -16.62 -14.55 -24.48
N ARG A 1215 -16.34 -13.87 -23.36
CA ARG A 1215 -15.97 -14.55 -22.11
C ARG A 1215 -17.11 -15.38 -21.50
N PRO A 1216 -18.35 -14.86 -21.33
CA PRO A 1216 -19.43 -15.65 -20.75
C PRO A 1216 -19.79 -16.88 -21.59
N LEU A 1217 -19.82 -16.75 -22.92
CA LEU A 1217 -20.11 -17.88 -23.81
C LEU A 1217 -19.03 -18.97 -23.74
N TYR A 1218 -17.72 -18.62 -23.70
CA TYR A 1218 -16.69 -19.65 -23.53
C TYR A 1218 -16.75 -20.35 -22.16
N ARG A 1219 -17.04 -19.61 -21.07
CA ARG A 1219 -17.28 -20.22 -19.75
C ARG A 1219 -18.47 -21.18 -19.77
N ALA A 1220 -19.57 -20.79 -20.41
CA ALA A 1220 -20.77 -21.61 -20.56
C ALA A 1220 -20.51 -22.86 -21.41
N LEU A 1221 -19.78 -22.73 -22.53
CA LEU A 1221 -19.36 -23.86 -23.37
C LEU A 1221 -18.48 -24.85 -22.58
N MET A 1222 -17.61 -24.35 -21.70
CA MET A 1222 -16.85 -25.18 -20.77
C MET A 1222 -17.71 -25.79 -19.65
N GLY A 1223 -18.86 -25.20 -19.33
CA GLY A 1223 -19.90 -25.80 -18.48
C GLY A 1223 -20.58 -27.01 -19.10
N TRP A 1224 -20.67 -27.10 -20.43
CA TRP A 1224 -21.36 -28.19 -21.15
C TRP A 1224 -20.40 -29.36 -21.49
N PRO A 1225 -20.41 -30.50 -20.76
CA PRO A 1225 -19.27 -31.44 -20.78
C PRO A 1225 -19.02 -32.11 -22.13
N SER A 1226 -20.07 -32.43 -22.89
CA SER A 1226 -19.97 -33.15 -24.16
C SER A 1226 -19.36 -32.34 -25.30
N ILE A 1227 -19.22 -31.02 -25.16
CA ILE A 1227 -18.70 -30.14 -26.21
C ILE A 1227 -17.41 -29.38 -25.82
N ARG A 1228 -16.88 -29.59 -24.60
CA ARG A 1228 -15.62 -28.96 -24.13
C ARG A 1228 -14.49 -29.03 -25.16
N ALA A 1229 -14.29 -30.17 -25.81
CA ALA A 1229 -13.27 -30.34 -26.84
C ALA A 1229 -13.55 -29.51 -28.12
N GLN A 1230 -14.81 -29.37 -28.53
CA GLN A 1230 -15.21 -28.52 -29.65
C GLN A 1230 -14.99 -27.04 -29.31
N ALA A 1231 -15.30 -26.61 -28.10
CA ALA A 1231 -15.05 -25.25 -27.60
C ALA A 1231 -13.56 -24.90 -27.54
N ILE A 1232 -12.71 -25.79 -27.01
CA ILE A 1232 -11.25 -25.61 -26.97
C ILE A 1232 -10.65 -25.55 -28.39
N ASN A 1233 -11.12 -26.40 -29.31
CA ASN A 1233 -10.65 -26.38 -30.70
C ASN A 1233 -11.13 -25.13 -31.45
N ASN A 1234 -12.36 -24.67 -31.18
CA ASN A 1234 -12.89 -23.41 -31.69
C ASN A 1234 -12.06 -22.21 -31.18
N PHE A 1235 -11.73 -22.16 -29.88
CA PHE A 1235 -10.82 -21.14 -29.35
C PHE A 1235 -9.46 -21.17 -30.05
N LYS A 1236 -8.81 -22.33 -30.15
CA LYS A 1236 -7.50 -22.48 -30.81
C LYS A 1236 -7.50 -22.03 -32.27
N ALA A 1237 -8.59 -22.26 -33.01
CA ALA A 1237 -8.73 -21.82 -34.39
C ALA A 1237 -8.90 -20.29 -34.51
N ASN A 1238 -9.60 -19.66 -33.58
CA ASN A 1238 -9.88 -18.21 -33.60
C ASN A 1238 -8.84 -17.36 -32.87
N ARG A 1239 -8.03 -17.93 -31.96
CA ARG A 1239 -7.05 -17.22 -31.13
C ARG A 1239 -6.13 -16.26 -31.91
N PRO A 1240 -5.62 -16.57 -33.13
CA PRO A 1240 -4.80 -15.65 -33.91
C PRO A 1240 -5.54 -14.37 -34.37
N TYR A 1241 -6.88 -14.39 -34.40
CA TYR A 1241 -7.71 -13.29 -34.89
C TYR A 1241 -8.34 -12.44 -33.76
N MET A 1242 -8.22 -12.89 -32.51
CA MET A 1242 -8.69 -12.16 -31.33
C MET A 1242 -7.74 -11.02 -30.94
N HIS A 1243 -8.28 -9.98 -30.28
CA HIS A 1243 -7.45 -8.99 -29.57
C HIS A 1243 -6.57 -9.70 -28.52
N PRO A 1244 -5.30 -9.28 -28.29
CA PRO A 1244 -4.41 -9.93 -27.32
C PRO A 1244 -5.02 -10.12 -25.93
N THR A 1245 -5.69 -9.09 -25.41
CA THR A 1245 -6.44 -9.14 -24.14
C THR A 1245 -7.58 -10.15 -24.16
N THR A 1246 -8.38 -10.20 -25.23
CA THR A 1246 -9.48 -11.18 -25.40
C THR A 1246 -8.94 -12.60 -25.44
N ALA A 1247 -7.88 -12.86 -26.22
CA ALA A 1247 -7.25 -14.17 -26.27
C ALA A 1247 -6.77 -14.62 -24.88
N LYS A 1248 -6.03 -13.76 -24.16
CA LYS A 1248 -5.48 -14.07 -22.83
C LYS A 1248 -6.55 -14.31 -21.77
N LEU A 1249 -7.62 -13.50 -21.75
CA LEU A 1249 -8.69 -13.63 -20.76
C LEU A 1249 -9.55 -14.89 -21.00
N VAL A 1250 -9.82 -15.24 -22.26
CA VAL A 1250 -10.55 -16.47 -22.63
C VAL A 1250 -9.70 -17.71 -22.35
N GLU A 1251 -8.40 -17.66 -22.63
CA GLU A 1251 -7.44 -18.74 -22.31
C GLU A 1251 -7.46 -19.04 -20.81
N LYS A 1252 -7.37 -18.00 -19.97
CA LYS A 1252 -7.47 -18.09 -18.50
C LYS A 1252 -8.83 -18.61 -18.00
N ASP A 1253 -9.94 -18.21 -18.64
CA ASP A 1253 -11.27 -18.75 -18.33
C ASP A 1253 -11.35 -20.26 -18.67
N ILE A 1254 -10.76 -20.69 -19.78
CA ILE A 1254 -10.71 -22.11 -20.21
C ILE A 1254 -9.82 -22.93 -19.27
N GLU A 1255 -8.60 -22.48 -18.97
CA GLU A 1255 -7.67 -23.14 -18.04
C GLU A 1255 -8.30 -23.34 -16.66
N SER A 1256 -8.95 -22.29 -16.12
CA SER A 1256 -9.68 -22.36 -14.85
C SER A 1256 -10.78 -23.43 -14.88
N ALA A 1257 -11.51 -23.57 -15.99
CA ALA A 1257 -12.54 -24.58 -16.19
C ALA A 1257 -12.01 -25.97 -16.60
N GLN A 1258 -10.69 -26.13 -16.78
CA GLN A 1258 -10.01 -27.44 -16.86
C GLN A 1258 -9.41 -27.87 -15.52
N SER A 1259 -9.22 -26.93 -14.58
CA SER A 1259 -8.77 -27.21 -13.21
C SER A 1259 -9.91 -27.56 -12.23
N GLN A 1260 -11.16 -27.59 -12.72
CA GLN A 1260 -12.42 -27.84 -12.00
C GLN A 1260 -13.20 -29.02 -12.60
#